data_AF-A0A418PMP6-F1
#
_entry.id   AF-A0A418PMP6-F1
#
_cell.length_a   1.000
_cell.length_b   1.000
_cell.length_c   1.000
_cell.angle_alpha   90.00
_cell.angle_beta   90.00
_cell.angle_gamma   90.00
#
_symmetry.space_group_name_H-M   'P 1'
#
loop_
_entity.id
_entity.type
_entity.pdbx_description
1 polymer ?
#
loop_
_entity_poly.entity_id
_entity_poly.type
_entity_poly.pdbx_seq_one_letter_code
_entity_poly.pdbx_strand_id
1 'polypeptide(L)'
;MIPFIFLMYFFTVDAVQAQSFADIQNIKVDNLSDSQIEQLIKRAESAGMTEDQLEAYALEKGMPVTEVAKLRARIMQIRSGGKSQEMGAKTTRQGSNQIREIQGFEMDPKLFDSLRKSDPYFDLTPKQKKIFGFKLFHNRELNFNPSLSIPTPQTYVIGAGDQLLLDVYGVSQQSFDLTVNPEGKILIPNIGPVQVGGATIEAATSRIKSSLSKIYSGLSGSNPNTFLEIRLGNIRTISVSLVGELSRPGTYTLPSFASVFNALFAAGGPNENGTFRYIQLYRNSKLFAEVDIYDFLTRGEHSANVTVRDNDVIIVQPFRNRVEISGPVRREGFFEMKDGESLEDLLRFAGGFSSNAYKDRITVRRTTSTQMNVEDVAAEEFKNFKPKDGDELKVGELINRFENRVQLSGAVFRPGEYSIPEGGIGIKELIQKGEGLTGDAYTKRAVIYRTKENLTLESMSIDLEGILNGSIPDVKLKREDVLSISSMYDLREEFYVQITGEVNIPGAYAFAEKMTVADLVVKAGGFREAASNSYIEIARRVRNDVTGKIAEIITLDIDADLKLKPQESDFALQPFDHIFIRKSPGFQRQKLVTVEGEVFYPGEFSLSNATERISDLIKRAGGLNQFAYAKGATLVRRTEYFKEKNDSEIKEENLKSVAEKLEKDDILLNEAEKILLERINSKLEAKEELKREEEMKKKKLEDEDPDLRLNRLLDMSDSAKVKIEFKEQELVGINLEQILKNPGSSQDLILMEGDIIRVPKELQTVRMRGQVLFPTTARFEAGRGFKGYISRSGGFTEEARRSKSYVVYANGDVRRTRNLLFVKFYPNLEPGAEIIVPQKPERVPLGPQQWVAIGTGLATLGLIIVQIIDLSGSGN
;
A
#
# COMPACT_ATOMS: atom_id res chain seq x y z
N MET A 1 26.12 65.32 17.86
CA MET A 1 25.52 64.35 18.82
C MET A 1 24.87 63.26 18.00
N ILE A 2 25.35 62.04 18.17
CA ILE A 2 25.08 60.88 17.31
C ILE A 2 23.68 60.32 17.61
N PRO A 3 22.89 60.00 16.58
CA PRO A 3 22.06 58.80 16.66
C PRO A 3 22.30 57.89 15.45
N PHE A 4 22.54 56.63 15.77
CA PHE A 4 22.67 55.50 14.86
C PHE A 4 21.36 55.31 14.06
N ILE A 5 21.47 55.30 12.74
CA ILE A 5 20.39 54.91 11.82
C ILE A 5 20.41 53.38 11.75
N PHE A 6 19.38 52.73 12.32
CA PHE A 6 19.14 51.30 12.13
C PHE A 6 18.05 51.13 11.07
N LEU A 7 18.45 50.48 9.98
CA LEU A 7 17.62 50.15 8.81
C LEU A 7 16.64 49.04 9.21
N MET A 8 15.35 49.35 9.28
CA MET A 8 14.29 48.39 9.62
C MET A 8 13.76 47.74 8.32
N TYR A 9 14.10 46.47 8.12
CA TYR A 9 13.58 45.63 7.04
C TYR A 9 12.12 45.26 7.32
N PHE A 10 11.19 45.71 6.48
CA PHE A 10 9.81 45.22 6.47
C PHE A 10 9.77 43.86 5.76
N PHE A 11 9.59 42.77 6.52
CA PHE A 11 9.16 41.49 5.97
C PHE A 11 7.63 41.44 6.02
N THR A 12 6.99 41.50 4.86
CA THR A 12 5.60 41.05 4.67
C THR A 12 5.59 39.53 4.70
N VAL A 13 4.94 38.94 5.70
CA VAL A 13 4.69 37.49 5.75
C VAL A 13 3.32 37.27 5.12
N ASP A 14 3.29 36.74 3.90
CA ASP A 14 2.06 36.24 3.29
C ASP A 14 1.55 35.04 4.11
N ALA A 15 0.33 35.15 4.61
CA ALA A 15 -0.38 34.07 5.27
C ALA A 15 -0.69 32.98 4.22
N VAL A 16 0.00 31.84 4.30
CA VAL A 16 -0.32 30.65 3.51
C VAL A 16 -1.62 30.07 4.04
N GLN A 17 -2.71 30.24 3.28
CA GLN A 17 -3.96 29.53 3.50
C GLN A 17 -3.73 28.02 3.36
N ALA A 18 -4.33 27.27 4.29
CA ALA A 18 -4.46 25.82 4.22
C ALA A 18 -5.34 25.45 3.00
N GLN A 19 -4.73 24.86 1.98
CA GLN A 19 -5.44 24.21 0.87
C GLN A 19 -5.57 22.71 1.15
N SER A 20 -6.80 22.19 1.05
CA SER A 20 -7.08 20.74 1.05
C SER A 20 -6.64 20.10 -0.26
N PHE A 21 -6.59 18.76 -0.32
CA PHE A 21 -6.35 17.99 -1.57
C PHE A 21 -7.38 18.24 -2.69
N ALA A 22 -8.43 19.04 -2.44
CA ALA A 22 -9.51 19.30 -3.39
C ALA A 22 -9.10 20.11 -4.62
N ASP A 23 -7.94 20.78 -4.61
CA ASP A 23 -7.51 21.69 -5.68
C ASP A 23 -6.30 21.21 -6.48
N ILE A 24 -5.93 19.92 -6.38
CA ILE A 24 -4.76 19.38 -7.10
C ILE A 24 -4.88 19.57 -8.63
N GLN A 25 -6.10 19.62 -9.16
CA GLN A 25 -6.41 19.86 -10.58
C GLN A 25 -5.88 21.18 -11.15
N ASN A 26 -5.78 22.23 -10.32
CA ASN A 26 -5.42 23.60 -10.74
C ASN A 26 -3.96 23.97 -10.44
N ILE A 27 -3.19 23.02 -9.92
CA ILE A 27 -1.80 23.24 -9.53
C ILE A 27 -0.90 23.18 -10.76
N LYS A 28 -0.14 24.27 -10.99
CA LYS A 28 1.00 24.27 -11.91
C LYS A 28 2.25 23.87 -11.15
N VAL A 29 2.79 22.71 -11.47
CA VAL A 29 3.93 22.13 -10.76
C VAL A 29 5.14 23.04 -10.83
N ASP A 30 5.35 23.73 -11.96
CA ASP A 30 6.46 24.67 -12.16
C ASP A 30 6.52 25.77 -11.07
N ASN A 31 5.37 26.14 -10.52
CA ASN A 31 5.22 27.20 -9.51
C ASN A 31 5.39 26.71 -8.06
N LEU A 32 5.57 25.40 -7.84
CA LEU A 32 5.80 24.84 -6.51
C LEU A 32 7.30 24.85 -6.14
N SER A 33 7.58 25.20 -4.89
CA SER A 33 8.89 25.00 -4.27
C SER A 33 9.10 23.54 -3.87
N ASP A 34 10.36 23.10 -3.75
CA ASP A 34 10.70 21.72 -3.36
C ASP A 34 10.08 21.34 -2.00
N SER A 35 10.04 22.28 -1.04
CA SER A 35 9.36 22.09 0.26
C SER A 35 7.84 21.89 0.14
N GLN A 36 7.20 22.54 -0.82
CA GLN A 36 5.76 22.34 -1.07
C GLN A 36 5.48 20.98 -1.70
N ILE A 37 6.40 20.49 -2.54
CA ILE A 37 6.31 19.16 -3.15
C ILE A 37 6.57 18.08 -2.10
N GLU A 38 7.56 18.25 -1.22
CA GLU A 38 7.79 17.35 -0.08
C GLU A 38 6.58 17.29 0.87
N GLN A 39 5.94 18.42 1.15
CA GLN A 39 4.71 18.43 1.95
C GLN A 39 3.56 17.71 1.25
N LEU A 40 3.49 17.77 -0.08
CA LEU A 40 2.48 17.08 -0.88
C LEU A 40 2.72 15.56 -0.88
N ILE A 41 3.99 15.11 -0.98
CA ILE A 41 4.39 13.71 -0.83
C ILE A 41 4.06 13.20 0.58
N LYS A 42 4.50 13.89 1.64
CA LYS A 42 4.25 13.49 3.03
C LYS A 42 2.77 13.38 3.36
N ARG A 43 1.95 14.28 2.81
CA ARG A 43 0.49 14.20 2.97
C ARG A 43 -0.10 12.98 2.25
N ALA A 44 0.38 12.66 1.05
CA ALA A 44 -0.07 11.47 0.32
C ALA A 44 0.31 10.18 1.06
N GLU A 45 1.54 10.11 1.57
CA GLU A 45 2.02 9.00 2.41
C GLU A 45 1.20 8.87 3.69
N SER A 46 0.85 9.99 4.35
CA SER A 46 -0.02 9.98 5.54
C SER A 46 -1.46 9.55 5.25
N ALA A 47 -1.90 9.69 3.99
CA ALA A 47 -3.18 9.18 3.50
C ALA A 47 -3.08 7.71 3.01
N GLY A 48 -1.93 7.06 3.22
CA GLY A 48 -1.66 5.68 2.79
C GLY A 48 -1.49 5.53 1.27
N MET A 49 -1.30 6.63 0.54
CA MET A 49 -1.08 6.61 -0.91
C MET A 49 0.39 6.48 -1.23
N THR A 50 0.73 5.58 -2.16
CA THR A 50 2.07 5.55 -2.77
C THR A 50 2.23 6.73 -3.75
N GLU A 51 3.47 7.07 -4.13
CA GLU A 51 3.73 8.15 -5.09
C GLU A 51 3.04 7.90 -6.44
N ASP A 52 3.01 6.64 -6.90
CA ASP A 52 2.27 6.25 -8.10
C ASP A 52 0.75 6.43 -7.94
N GLN A 53 0.22 6.19 -6.73
CA GLN A 53 -1.19 6.42 -6.41
C GLN A 53 -1.52 7.90 -6.30
N LEU A 54 -0.59 8.74 -5.83
CA LEU A 54 -0.72 10.20 -5.81
C LEU A 54 -0.80 10.77 -7.23
N GLU A 55 0.00 10.24 -8.16
CA GLU A 55 -0.06 10.64 -9.57
C GLU A 55 -1.34 10.17 -10.26
N ALA A 56 -1.78 8.94 -9.98
CA ALA A 56 -3.07 8.43 -10.46
C ALA A 56 -4.23 9.25 -9.91
N TYR A 57 -4.17 9.63 -8.63
CA TYR A 57 -5.15 10.50 -7.98
C TYR A 57 -5.17 11.90 -8.59
N ALA A 58 -4.00 12.48 -8.90
CA ALA A 58 -3.92 13.79 -9.57
C ALA A 58 -4.54 13.76 -10.98
N LEU A 59 -4.31 12.68 -11.74
CA LEU A 59 -4.95 12.45 -13.04
C LEU A 59 -6.47 12.30 -12.91
N GLU A 60 -6.94 11.49 -11.95
CA GLU A 60 -8.36 11.26 -11.68
C GLU A 60 -9.07 12.56 -11.28
N LYS A 61 -8.39 13.44 -10.53
CA LYS A 61 -8.89 14.77 -10.16
C LYS A 61 -8.81 15.80 -11.29
N GLY A 62 -8.32 15.44 -12.48
CA GLY A 62 -8.34 16.32 -13.65
C GLY A 62 -7.10 17.19 -13.84
N MET A 63 -5.99 16.89 -13.14
CA MET A 63 -4.71 17.55 -13.43
C MET A 63 -4.26 17.21 -14.87
N PRO A 64 -3.84 18.19 -15.68
CA PRO A 64 -3.32 17.93 -17.02
C PRO A 64 -2.13 16.96 -16.98
N VAL A 65 -2.09 16.00 -17.92
CA VAL A 65 -1.05 14.95 -17.99
C VAL A 65 0.36 15.54 -18.00
N THR A 66 0.54 16.72 -18.60
CA THR A 66 1.81 17.46 -18.63
C THR A 66 2.25 17.97 -17.26
N GLU A 67 1.31 18.37 -16.40
CA GLU A 67 1.60 18.80 -15.03
C GLU A 67 1.89 17.59 -14.14
N VAL A 68 1.18 16.47 -14.31
CA VAL A 68 1.49 15.22 -13.61
C VAL A 68 2.89 14.71 -13.95
N ALA A 69 3.30 14.80 -15.22
CA ALA A 69 4.67 14.44 -15.64
C ALA A 69 5.73 15.34 -15.00
N LYS A 70 5.45 16.63 -14.84
CA LYS A 70 6.33 17.56 -14.11
C LYS A 70 6.38 17.22 -12.62
N LEU A 71 5.24 16.86 -12.01
CA LEU A 71 5.16 16.46 -10.61
C LEU A 71 6.03 15.24 -10.34
N ARG A 72 5.89 14.20 -11.17
CA ARG A 72 6.74 13.00 -11.14
C ARG A 72 8.23 13.33 -11.21
N ALA A 73 8.62 14.15 -12.19
CA ALA A 73 10.02 14.53 -12.38
C ALA A 73 10.59 15.27 -11.16
N ARG A 74 9.79 16.15 -10.54
CA ARG A 74 10.20 16.91 -9.36
C ARG A 74 10.26 16.06 -8.09
N ILE A 75 9.33 15.12 -7.90
CA ILE A 75 9.37 14.11 -6.83
C ILE A 75 10.63 13.24 -6.96
N MET A 76 10.93 12.76 -8.17
CA MET A 76 12.15 11.97 -8.43
C MET A 76 13.43 12.77 -8.19
N GLN A 77 13.45 14.07 -8.53
CA GLN A 77 14.60 14.95 -8.30
C GLN A 77 14.86 15.20 -6.81
N ILE A 78 13.79 15.34 -6.01
CA ILE A 78 13.87 15.49 -4.55
C ILE A 78 14.35 14.19 -3.91
N ARG A 79 13.81 13.04 -4.33
CA ARG A 79 14.20 11.71 -3.82
C ARG A 79 15.62 11.28 -4.19
N SER A 80 16.11 11.72 -5.35
CA SER A 80 17.46 11.38 -5.84
C SER A 80 18.59 12.22 -5.23
N GLY A 81 18.27 13.15 -4.31
CA GLY A 81 19.28 13.91 -3.58
C GLY A 81 20.07 14.85 -4.48
N GLY A 82 19.44 15.95 -4.89
CA GLY A 82 20.06 17.20 -5.34
C GLY A 82 21.47 17.10 -5.93
N LYS A 83 21.61 16.56 -7.14
CA LYS A 83 22.77 16.82 -8.02
C LYS A 83 22.27 17.39 -9.34
N SER A 84 22.25 18.71 -9.42
CA SER A 84 22.11 19.47 -10.64
C SER A 84 23.37 19.32 -11.50
N GLN A 85 23.21 18.84 -12.73
CA GLN A 85 24.20 19.03 -13.78
C GLN A 85 23.51 19.71 -14.97
N GLU A 86 23.91 20.96 -15.20
CA GLU A 86 23.57 21.75 -16.38
C GLU A 86 24.01 21.01 -17.65
N MET A 87 23.07 20.78 -18.57
CA MET A 87 23.40 20.44 -19.95
C MET A 87 23.13 21.65 -20.85
N GLY A 88 24.22 22.35 -21.16
CA GLY A 88 24.30 23.29 -22.26
C GLY A 88 24.00 22.60 -23.59
N ALA A 89 23.17 23.26 -24.39
CA ALA A 89 22.73 22.83 -25.70
C ALA A 89 23.91 22.61 -26.67
N LYS A 90 23.88 21.50 -27.40
CA LYS A 90 24.40 21.45 -28.77
C LYS A 90 23.52 20.57 -29.66
N THR A 91 22.99 21.25 -30.67
CA THR A 91 22.09 20.80 -31.71
C THR A 91 22.81 19.90 -32.71
N THR A 92 22.18 18.81 -33.17
CA THR A 92 22.33 18.37 -34.57
C THR A 92 21.00 17.79 -35.07
N ARG A 93 20.47 18.47 -36.09
CA ARG A 93 19.37 18.13 -37.02
C ARG A 93 19.74 16.85 -37.80
N GLN A 94 18.93 16.05 -38.48
CA GLN A 94 17.53 16.01 -38.92
C GLN A 94 17.37 14.60 -39.53
N GLY A 95 16.15 14.06 -39.59
CA GLY A 95 15.91 12.85 -40.37
C GLY A 95 14.50 12.31 -40.19
N SER A 96 13.50 13.11 -40.56
CA SER A 96 12.11 12.70 -40.65
C SER A 96 11.92 11.65 -41.75
N ASN A 97 11.33 10.50 -41.43
CA ASN A 97 10.49 9.79 -42.36
C ASN A 97 9.20 9.35 -41.65
N GLN A 98 8.09 9.89 -42.15
CA GLN A 98 6.74 9.56 -41.73
C GLN A 98 6.38 8.15 -42.21
N ILE A 99 5.79 7.35 -41.33
CA ILE A 99 4.83 6.31 -41.72
C ILE A 99 3.55 6.58 -40.94
N ARG A 100 2.46 6.77 -41.69
CA ARG A 100 1.08 6.87 -41.21
C ARG A 100 0.46 5.47 -41.37
N GLU A 101 0.03 4.87 -40.27
CA GLU A 101 -0.95 3.78 -40.24
C GLU A 101 -1.71 3.87 -38.90
N ILE A 102 -2.96 4.34 -38.96
CA ILE A 102 -4.22 3.58 -38.88
C ILE A 102 -4.49 3.00 -37.47
N GLN A 103 -5.63 3.44 -36.97
CA GLN A 103 -6.16 3.35 -35.63
C GLN A 103 -6.61 1.91 -35.32
N GLY A 104 -5.94 1.27 -34.37
CA GLY A 104 -6.34 0.02 -33.74
C GLY A 104 -5.73 -0.02 -32.35
N PHE A 105 -6.51 -0.39 -31.33
CA PHE A 105 -6.12 -0.44 -29.93
C PHE A 105 -4.76 -1.13 -29.71
N GLU A 106 -3.75 -0.38 -29.29
CA GLU A 106 -2.59 -0.93 -28.59
C GLU A 106 -2.41 -0.19 -27.27
N MET A 107 -2.44 -0.96 -26.17
CA MET A 107 -2.00 -0.51 -24.86
C MET A 107 -0.58 0.06 -24.99
N ASP A 108 -0.34 1.24 -24.41
CA ASP A 108 0.98 1.90 -24.42
C ASP A 108 2.05 0.97 -23.80
N PRO A 109 3.06 0.49 -24.56
CA PRO A 109 4.05 -0.48 -24.08
C PRO A 109 4.98 0.06 -22.98
N LYS A 110 4.90 1.35 -22.67
CA LYS A 110 5.86 2.06 -21.82
C LYS A 110 5.67 1.85 -20.32
N LEU A 111 4.57 1.23 -19.87
CA LEU A 111 4.36 0.87 -18.46
C LEU A 111 5.24 -0.32 -18.02
N PHE A 112 5.71 -1.15 -18.96
CA PHE A 112 6.57 -2.32 -18.69
C PHE A 112 8.08 -2.03 -18.90
N ASP A 113 8.44 -0.83 -19.33
CA ASP A 113 9.80 -0.51 -19.78
C ASP A 113 10.76 -0.16 -18.63
N SER A 114 10.22 0.17 -17.45
CA SER A 114 11.01 0.41 -16.22
C SER A 114 11.39 -0.88 -15.49
N LEU A 115 10.55 -1.91 -15.53
CA LEU A 115 10.82 -3.24 -14.94
C LEU A 115 11.71 -4.13 -15.82
N ARG A 116 11.83 -3.84 -17.13
CA ARG A 116 12.66 -4.61 -18.07
C ARG A 116 14.15 -4.24 -18.03
N LYS A 117 14.52 -3.09 -17.47
CA LYS A 117 15.91 -2.57 -17.51
C LYS A 117 16.89 -3.22 -16.52
N SER A 118 16.46 -4.18 -15.70
CA SER A 118 17.36 -4.93 -14.82
C SER A 118 17.95 -6.20 -15.46
N ASP A 119 17.30 -6.77 -16.49
CA ASP A 119 17.84 -7.89 -17.24
C ASP A 119 18.64 -7.35 -18.43
N PRO A 120 19.98 -7.49 -18.47
CA PRO A 120 20.79 -7.03 -19.61
C PRO A 120 20.47 -7.75 -20.93
N TYR A 121 19.62 -8.78 -20.89
CA TYR A 121 19.17 -9.58 -22.03
C TYR A 121 17.66 -9.48 -22.29
N PHE A 122 17.00 -8.41 -21.84
CA PHE A 122 15.54 -8.24 -21.98
C PHE A 122 15.03 -8.26 -23.42
N ASP A 123 15.89 -7.95 -24.39
CA ASP A 123 15.59 -7.95 -25.82
C ASP A 123 15.67 -9.34 -26.46
N LEU A 124 16.09 -10.37 -25.71
CA LEU A 124 16.17 -11.75 -26.19
C LEU A 124 14.88 -12.55 -25.97
N THR A 125 14.50 -13.35 -26.96
CA THR A 125 13.41 -14.33 -26.83
C THR A 125 13.78 -15.44 -25.84
N PRO A 126 12.81 -16.15 -25.24
CA PRO A 126 13.10 -17.29 -24.36
C PRO A 126 13.99 -18.36 -25.01
N LYS A 127 13.79 -18.61 -26.31
CA LYS A 127 14.61 -19.53 -27.10
C LYS A 127 16.04 -19.01 -27.25
N GLN A 128 16.23 -17.73 -27.58
CA GLN A 128 17.55 -17.11 -27.68
C GLN A 128 18.32 -17.15 -26.35
N LYS A 129 17.62 -16.94 -25.23
CA LYS A 129 18.22 -17.05 -23.88
C LYS A 129 18.70 -18.47 -23.55
N LYS A 130 18.11 -19.50 -24.17
CA LYS A 130 18.50 -20.90 -24.00
C LYS A 130 19.65 -21.32 -24.93
N ILE A 131 19.94 -20.61 -26.02
CA ILE A 131 21.05 -20.98 -26.92
C ILE A 131 22.38 -20.65 -26.22
N PHE A 132 23.20 -21.67 -26.01
CA PHE A 132 24.49 -21.50 -25.34
C PHE A 132 25.42 -20.60 -26.19
N GLY A 133 26.02 -19.59 -25.54
CA GLY A 133 26.87 -18.59 -26.20
C GLY A 133 26.14 -17.39 -26.79
N PHE A 134 24.81 -17.44 -27.01
CA PHE A 134 24.05 -16.37 -27.66
C PHE A 134 24.07 -15.05 -26.86
N LYS A 135 23.93 -15.15 -25.53
CA LYS A 135 23.96 -14.01 -24.60
C LYS A 135 25.26 -13.19 -24.68
N LEU A 136 26.39 -13.81 -25.01
CA LEU A 136 27.71 -13.15 -25.05
C LEU A 136 27.74 -11.94 -25.98
N PHE A 137 27.06 -12.03 -27.13
CA PHE A 137 27.07 -11.00 -28.17
C PHE A 137 25.92 -9.98 -28.06
N HIS A 138 25.02 -10.19 -27.10
CA HIS A 138 23.82 -9.36 -26.90
C HIS A 138 23.84 -8.61 -25.56
N ASN A 139 24.91 -8.74 -24.78
CA ASN A 139 25.08 -7.92 -23.58
C ASN A 139 25.51 -6.50 -23.96
N ARG A 140 24.66 -5.51 -23.68
CA ARG A 140 24.89 -4.09 -23.98
C ARG A 140 25.94 -3.43 -23.07
N GLU A 141 26.28 -4.06 -21.95
CA GLU A 141 27.30 -3.56 -21.00
C GLU A 141 28.71 -4.02 -21.38
N LEU A 142 28.85 -5.03 -22.26
CA LEU A 142 30.15 -5.51 -22.72
C LEU A 142 30.64 -4.67 -23.91
N ASN A 143 31.89 -4.19 -23.83
CA ASN A 143 32.57 -3.56 -24.95
C ASN A 143 33.85 -4.33 -25.31
N PHE A 144 33.84 -5.04 -26.43
CA PHE A 144 35.04 -5.72 -26.94
C PHE A 144 35.87 -4.81 -27.84
N ASN A 145 35.96 -3.53 -27.50
CA ASN A 145 36.88 -2.64 -28.18
C ASN A 145 38.29 -2.93 -27.64
N PRO A 146 39.22 -3.37 -28.50
CA PRO A 146 40.61 -3.57 -28.11
C PRO A 146 41.18 -2.28 -27.51
N SER A 147 41.76 -2.40 -26.33
CA SER A 147 42.28 -1.25 -25.60
C SER A 147 43.45 -0.63 -26.36
N LEU A 148 43.28 0.63 -26.77
CA LEU A 148 44.34 1.44 -27.37
C LEU A 148 45.40 1.88 -26.33
N SER A 149 45.23 1.54 -25.05
CA SER A 149 46.14 1.89 -23.95
C SER A 149 47.09 0.75 -23.55
N ILE A 150 47.30 -0.23 -24.42
CA ILE A 150 48.25 -1.34 -24.20
C ILE A 150 49.64 -0.89 -24.69
N PRO A 151 50.75 -1.26 -24.00
CA PRO A 151 52.11 -1.02 -24.49
C PRO A 151 52.27 -1.52 -25.92
N THR A 152 52.87 -0.70 -26.79
CA THR A 152 53.04 -1.01 -28.22
C THR A 152 53.73 -2.38 -28.39
N PRO A 153 53.06 -3.40 -28.95
CA PRO A 153 53.66 -4.72 -29.09
C PRO A 153 54.87 -4.67 -30.02
N GLN A 154 56.02 -5.17 -29.57
CA GLN A 154 57.26 -5.16 -30.37
C GLN A 154 57.12 -5.95 -31.69
N THR A 155 56.20 -6.92 -31.72
CA THR A 155 55.86 -7.77 -32.87
C THR A 155 54.85 -7.13 -33.84
N TYR A 156 54.29 -5.96 -33.54
CA TYR A 156 53.36 -5.28 -34.43
C TYR A 156 54.05 -4.88 -35.73
N VAL A 157 53.44 -5.25 -36.86
CA VAL A 157 53.96 -4.93 -38.20
C VAL A 157 53.34 -3.64 -38.69
N ILE A 158 54.18 -2.62 -38.86
CA ILE A 158 53.77 -1.26 -39.25
C ILE A 158 53.26 -1.27 -40.69
N GLY A 159 52.12 -0.64 -40.93
CA GLY A 159 51.50 -0.45 -42.24
C GLY A 159 51.31 1.02 -42.60
N ALA A 160 50.98 1.27 -43.86
CA ALA A 160 50.57 2.60 -44.31
C ALA A 160 49.34 3.09 -43.53
N GLY A 161 49.35 4.37 -43.15
CA GLY A 161 48.32 5.00 -42.33
C GLY A 161 48.52 4.90 -40.82
N ASP A 162 49.47 4.10 -40.35
CA ASP A 162 49.83 4.07 -38.92
C ASP A 162 50.53 5.38 -38.51
N GLN A 163 50.33 5.77 -37.26
CA GLN A 163 50.97 6.92 -36.64
C GLN A 163 52.00 6.45 -35.62
N LEU A 164 53.24 6.94 -35.76
CA LEU A 164 54.35 6.65 -34.87
C LEU A 164 54.70 7.91 -34.08
N LEU A 165 54.59 7.81 -32.76
CA LEU A 165 55.01 8.84 -31.81
C LEU A 165 56.43 8.47 -31.35
N LEU A 166 57.41 9.29 -31.73
CA LEU A 166 58.82 9.09 -31.39
C LEU A 166 59.20 10.10 -30.32
N ASP A 167 59.67 9.61 -29.17
CA ASP A 167 60.15 10.45 -28.08
C ASP A 167 61.65 10.25 -27.91
N VAL A 168 62.43 11.27 -28.24
CA VAL A 168 63.87 11.35 -27.95
C VAL A 168 64.03 12.09 -26.63
N TYR A 169 64.68 11.47 -25.64
CA TYR A 169 64.83 12.01 -24.29
C TYR A 169 66.24 11.78 -23.71
N GLY A 170 66.62 12.53 -22.67
CA GLY A 170 67.96 12.52 -22.08
C GLY A 170 68.65 13.87 -22.26
N VAL A 171 69.89 13.88 -22.77
CA VAL A 171 70.65 15.12 -23.05
C VAL A 171 70.03 15.94 -24.19
N SER A 172 69.34 15.29 -25.14
CA SER A 172 68.52 15.92 -26.17
C SER A 172 67.05 15.53 -25.98
N GLN A 173 66.14 16.49 -26.18
CA GLN A 173 64.71 16.29 -26.01
C GLN A 173 63.96 16.75 -27.27
N GLN A 174 63.33 15.80 -27.97
CA GLN A 174 62.46 16.10 -29.10
C GLN A 174 61.42 14.99 -29.29
N SER A 175 60.18 15.39 -29.53
CA SER A 175 59.11 14.46 -29.92
C SER A 175 58.74 14.65 -31.39
N PHE A 176 58.47 13.55 -32.08
CA PHE A 176 57.97 13.55 -33.46
C PHE A 176 56.66 12.80 -33.54
N ASP A 177 55.72 13.34 -34.28
CA ASP A 177 54.47 12.68 -34.65
C ASP A 177 54.50 12.42 -36.16
N LEU A 178 54.71 11.16 -36.53
CA LEU A 178 54.99 10.78 -37.92
C LEU A 178 53.99 9.76 -38.42
N THR A 179 53.26 10.11 -39.46
CA THR A 179 52.37 9.18 -40.16
C THR A 179 53.14 8.41 -41.23
N VAL A 180 52.91 7.10 -41.27
CA VAL A 180 53.46 6.21 -42.29
C VAL A 180 52.70 6.42 -43.59
N ASN A 181 53.40 6.87 -44.62
CA ASN A 181 52.80 7.14 -45.91
C ASN A 181 52.48 5.83 -46.69
N PRO A 182 51.76 5.90 -47.83
CA PRO A 182 51.43 4.72 -48.65
C PRO A 182 52.63 3.90 -49.13
N GLU A 183 53.81 4.52 -49.30
CA GLU A 183 55.05 3.83 -49.64
C GLU A 183 55.72 3.13 -48.44
N GLY A 184 55.12 3.20 -47.26
CA GLY A 184 55.63 2.60 -46.03
C GLY A 184 56.80 3.38 -45.41
N LYS A 185 56.91 4.68 -45.67
CA LYS A 185 57.98 5.54 -45.17
C LYS A 185 57.42 6.56 -44.19
N ILE A 186 58.24 6.92 -43.20
CA ILE A 186 58.03 8.09 -42.35
C ILE A 186 59.04 9.17 -42.73
N LEU A 187 58.62 10.42 -42.70
CA LEU A 187 59.49 11.55 -43.01
C LEU A 187 59.96 12.19 -41.69
N ILE A 188 61.20 11.93 -41.27
CA ILE A 188 61.74 12.55 -40.07
C ILE A 188 62.36 13.90 -40.44
N PRO A 189 61.96 15.02 -39.81
CA PRO A 189 62.56 16.33 -40.05
C PRO A 189 64.08 16.29 -39.92
N ASN A 190 64.79 16.98 -40.83
CA ASN A 190 66.26 17.08 -40.87
C ASN A 190 67.04 15.77 -41.16
N ILE A 191 66.35 14.64 -41.37
CA ILE A 191 66.97 13.34 -41.68
C ILE A 191 66.49 12.80 -43.02
N GLY A 192 65.21 13.01 -43.34
CA GLY A 192 64.57 12.52 -44.56
C GLY A 192 63.77 11.22 -44.35
N PRO A 193 63.41 10.52 -45.45
CA PRO A 193 62.50 9.38 -45.39
C PRO A 193 63.15 8.11 -44.84
N VAL A 194 62.48 7.43 -43.91
CA VAL A 194 62.92 6.15 -43.31
C VAL A 194 61.88 5.06 -43.58
N GLN A 195 62.32 3.91 -44.07
CA GLN A 195 61.45 2.77 -44.39
C GLN A 195 61.04 1.99 -43.13
N VAL A 196 59.76 2.04 -42.79
CA VAL A 196 59.20 1.39 -41.60
C VAL A 196 58.03 0.45 -41.91
N GLY A 197 57.34 0.67 -43.03
CA GLY A 197 56.26 -0.19 -43.50
C GLY A 197 56.74 -1.60 -43.81
N GLY A 198 55.99 -2.58 -43.32
CA GLY A 198 56.32 -4.00 -43.39
C GLY A 198 57.34 -4.48 -42.34
N ALA A 199 57.87 -3.58 -41.49
CA ALA A 199 58.77 -3.95 -40.40
C ALA A 199 58.00 -4.09 -39.07
N THR A 200 58.53 -4.91 -38.16
CA THR A 200 58.06 -4.94 -36.77
C THR A 200 58.46 -3.65 -36.04
N ILE A 201 57.79 -3.32 -34.94
CA ILE A 201 58.15 -2.16 -34.11
C ILE A 201 59.61 -2.23 -33.64
N GLU A 202 60.11 -3.40 -33.28
CA GLU A 202 61.52 -3.59 -32.92
C GLU A 202 62.48 -3.30 -34.08
N ALA A 203 62.17 -3.81 -35.28
CA ALA A 203 62.99 -3.60 -36.46
C ALA A 203 62.92 -2.13 -36.93
N ALA A 204 61.76 -1.50 -36.85
CA ALA A 204 61.57 -0.08 -37.14
C ALA A 204 62.33 0.79 -36.12
N THR A 205 62.29 0.45 -34.83
CA THR A 205 63.06 1.13 -33.78
C THR A 205 64.54 1.11 -34.09
N SER A 206 65.08 -0.03 -34.52
CA SER A 206 66.48 -0.15 -34.90
C SER A 206 66.83 0.73 -36.11
N ARG A 207 65.98 0.74 -37.15
CA ARG A 207 66.16 1.58 -38.35
C ARG A 207 66.08 3.07 -38.07
N ILE A 208 65.13 3.47 -37.22
CA ILE A 208 64.90 4.85 -36.81
C ILE A 208 66.04 5.32 -35.92
N LYS A 209 66.48 4.51 -34.95
CA LYS A 209 67.66 4.80 -34.11
C LYS A 209 68.93 5.00 -34.93
N SER A 210 69.18 4.15 -35.93
CA SER A 210 70.31 4.28 -36.86
C SER A 210 70.23 5.54 -37.74
N SER A 211 69.02 5.98 -38.06
CA SER A 211 68.82 7.21 -38.85
C SER A 211 68.96 8.46 -37.98
N LEU A 212 68.43 8.44 -36.75
CA LEU A 212 68.53 9.53 -35.76
C LEU A 212 69.94 9.70 -35.21
N SER A 213 70.74 8.64 -35.11
CA SER A 213 72.12 8.73 -34.60
C SER A 213 73.05 9.60 -35.46
N LYS A 214 72.66 9.88 -36.72
CA LYS A 214 73.37 10.81 -37.62
C LYS A 214 73.36 12.25 -37.12
N ILE A 215 72.33 12.63 -36.37
CA ILE A 215 72.15 14.00 -35.83
C ILE A 215 72.14 14.01 -34.29
N TYR A 216 71.86 12.88 -33.65
CA TYR A 216 71.90 12.68 -32.20
C TYR A 216 73.01 11.69 -31.83
N SER A 217 74.24 12.18 -31.72
CA SER A 217 75.42 11.36 -31.40
C SER A 217 75.27 10.60 -30.07
N GLY A 218 74.54 11.16 -29.10
CA GLY A 218 74.24 10.55 -27.80
C GLY A 218 73.34 9.30 -27.81
N LEU A 219 72.72 8.97 -28.96
CA LEU A 219 71.96 7.72 -29.17
C LEU A 219 72.88 6.51 -29.44
N SER A 220 74.16 6.74 -29.73
CA SER A 220 75.15 5.74 -30.14
C SER A 220 76.38 5.73 -29.22
N GLY A 221 77.02 4.56 -29.06
CA GLY A 221 78.19 4.37 -28.19
C GLY A 221 77.95 3.36 -27.06
N SER A 222 79.01 3.01 -26.33
CA SER A 222 78.97 2.06 -25.20
C SER A 222 78.30 2.61 -23.94
N ASN A 223 78.14 3.95 -23.83
CA ASN A 223 77.39 4.64 -22.76
C ASN A 223 76.49 5.72 -23.37
N PRO A 224 75.30 5.37 -23.90
CA PRO A 224 74.36 6.34 -24.45
C PRO A 224 73.76 7.23 -23.35
N ASN A 225 73.64 8.54 -23.62
CA ASN A 225 73.05 9.54 -22.71
C ASN A 225 71.78 10.19 -23.30
N THR A 226 71.37 9.74 -24.48
CA THR A 226 70.11 10.06 -25.14
C THR A 226 69.43 8.75 -25.50
N PHE A 227 68.12 8.69 -25.38
CA PHE A 227 67.30 7.49 -25.55
C PHE A 227 66.15 7.77 -26.52
N LEU A 228 65.63 6.71 -27.14
CA LEU A 228 64.53 6.78 -28.09
C LEU A 228 63.44 5.81 -27.63
N GLU A 229 62.23 6.33 -27.45
CA GLU A 229 61.01 5.56 -27.25
C GLU A 229 60.11 5.72 -28.47
N ILE A 230 59.46 4.63 -28.89
CA ILE A 230 58.52 4.63 -30.01
C ILE A 230 57.20 4.07 -29.50
N ARG A 231 56.13 4.85 -29.67
CA ARG A 231 54.75 4.46 -29.33
C ARG A 231 53.89 4.53 -30.58
N LEU A 232 52.92 3.63 -30.70
CA LEU A 232 51.89 3.75 -31.72
C LEU A 232 50.81 4.75 -31.27
N GLY A 233 50.49 5.69 -32.15
CA GLY A 233 49.32 6.56 -32.03
C GLY A 233 48.10 5.89 -32.67
N ASN A 234 47.47 6.54 -33.64
CA ASN A 234 46.40 5.93 -34.42
C ASN A 234 46.94 4.75 -35.25
N ILE A 235 46.27 3.60 -35.13
CA ILE A 235 46.49 2.44 -35.98
C ILE A 235 45.59 2.48 -37.21
N ARG A 236 46.06 1.90 -38.31
CA ARG A 236 45.23 1.71 -39.50
C ARG A 236 44.04 0.80 -39.22
N THR A 237 42.94 1.11 -39.89
CA THR A 237 41.76 0.27 -39.98
C THR A 237 41.88 -0.71 -41.13
N ILE A 238 41.27 -1.88 -40.97
CA ILE A 238 41.13 -2.94 -41.97
C ILE A 238 39.64 -3.14 -42.28
N SER A 239 39.35 -3.58 -43.50
CA SER A 239 38.00 -3.93 -43.93
C SER A 239 37.85 -5.45 -43.98
N VAL A 240 36.86 -5.98 -43.26
CA VAL A 240 36.58 -7.43 -43.17
C VAL A 240 35.12 -7.68 -43.54
N SER A 241 34.87 -8.68 -44.39
CA SER A 241 33.51 -9.07 -44.78
C SER A 241 33.00 -10.21 -43.92
N LEU A 242 31.84 -10.05 -43.32
CA LEU A 242 31.15 -11.07 -42.53
C LEU A 242 29.87 -11.51 -43.25
N VAL A 243 29.74 -12.80 -43.54
CA VAL A 243 28.64 -13.38 -44.33
C VAL A 243 28.09 -14.66 -43.70
N GLY A 244 26.86 -15.02 -44.05
CA GLY A 244 26.15 -16.20 -43.53
C GLY A 244 25.20 -15.88 -42.38
N GLU A 245 25.04 -16.84 -41.47
CA GLU A 245 24.05 -16.84 -40.38
C GLU A 245 24.46 -15.97 -39.18
N LEU A 246 24.54 -14.67 -39.43
CA LEU A 246 24.87 -13.64 -38.45
C LEU A 246 23.65 -12.78 -38.13
N SER A 247 23.67 -12.13 -36.96
CA SER A 247 22.64 -11.14 -36.60
C SER A 247 22.66 -9.93 -37.54
N ARG A 248 23.86 -9.47 -37.94
CA ARG A 248 24.07 -8.35 -38.87
C ARG A 248 25.20 -8.66 -39.86
N PRO A 249 24.96 -9.44 -40.93
CA PRO A 249 25.96 -9.67 -41.97
C PRO A 249 26.31 -8.37 -42.70
N GLY A 250 27.54 -8.23 -43.16
CA GLY A 250 28.02 -7.01 -43.82
C GLY A 250 29.54 -6.85 -43.80
N THR A 251 30.01 -5.72 -44.33
CA THR A 251 31.44 -5.37 -44.27
C THR A 251 31.67 -4.41 -43.11
N TYR A 252 32.68 -4.71 -42.28
CA TYR A 252 32.99 -3.97 -41.07
C TYR A 252 34.40 -3.40 -41.15
N THR A 253 34.53 -2.14 -40.73
CA THR A 253 35.82 -1.46 -40.56
C THR A 253 36.28 -1.67 -39.13
N LEU A 254 37.34 -2.44 -38.96
CA LEU A 254 37.89 -2.82 -37.65
C LEU A 254 39.34 -2.34 -37.54
N PRO A 255 39.87 -2.17 -36.33
CA PRO A 255 41.29 -1.82 -36.20
C PRO A 255 42.19 -3.02 -36.56
N SER A 256 43.42 -2.77 -37.01
CA SER A 256 44.31 -3.80 -37.56
C SER A 256 44.73 -4.95 -36.62
N PHE A 257 44.51 -4.84 -35.32
CA PHE A 257 44.73 -5.92 -34.33
C PHE A 257 43.46 -6.74 -34.02
N ALA A 258 42.33 -6.42 -34.65
CA ALA A 258 41.06 -7.07 -34.33
C ALA A 258 41.16 -8.59 -34.59
N SER A 259 40.43 -9.36 -33.79
CA SER A 259 40.27 -10.79 -33.99
C SER A 259 38.91 -11.13 -34.60
N VAL A 260 38.75 -12.41 -34.97
CA VAL A 260 37.45 -12.96 -35.38
C VAL A 260 36.39 -12.68 -34.31
N PHE A 261 36.74 -12.73 -33.03
CA PHE A 261 35.81 -12.45 -31.93
C PHE A 261 35.33 -10.99 -31.95
N ASN A 262 36.22 -10.02 -32.15
CA ASN A 262 35.83 -8.60 -32.27
C ASN A 262 34.92 -8.39 -33.49
N ALA A 263 35.21 -9.07 -34.60
CA ALA A 263 34.42 -8.99 -35.82
C ALA A 263 33.01 -9.57 -35.63
N LEU A 264 32.90 -10.74 -34.98
CA LEU A 264 31.61 -11.35 -34.64
C LEU A 264 30.83 -10.46 -33.68
N PHE A 265 31.47 -9.87 -32.68
CA PHE A 265 30.81 -8.94 -31.76
C PHE A 265 30.27 -7.70 -32.49
N ALA A 266 31.05 -7.11 -33.39
CA ALA A 266 30.58 -5.99 -34.22
C ALA A 266 29.36 -6.37 -35.07
N ALA A 267 29.28 -7.64 -35.52
CA ALA A 267 28.15 -8.18 -36.26
C ALA A 267 26.97 -8.67 -35.39
N GLY A 268 27.05 -8.53 -34.06
CA GLY A 268 26.02 -9.02 -33.12
C GLY A 268 26.00 -10.54 -32.96
N GLY A 269 27.09 -11.21 -33.31
CA GLY A 269 27.27 -12.66 -33.21
C GLY A 269 26.49 -13.47 -34.25
N PRO A 270 26.61 -14.82 -34.21
CA PRO A 270 25.71 -15.73 -34.93
C PRO A 270 24.24 -15.49 -34.55
N ASN A 271 23.34 -15.62 -35.51
CA ASN A 271 21.89 -15.57 -35.27
C ASN A 271 21.38 -16.93 -34.71
N GLU A 272 20.06 -17.11 -34.56
CA GLU A 272 19.49 -18.37 -34.03
C GLU A 272 19.84 -19.64 -34.83
N ASN A 273 20.09 -19.49 -36.13
CA ASN A 273 20.44 -20.59 -37.03
C ASN A 273 21.96 -20.72 -37.21
N GLY A 274 22.73 -19.71 -36.84
CA GLY A 274 24.18 -19.71 -36.98
C GLY A 274 24.87 -20.63 -35.98
N THR A 275 25.99 -21.21 -36.42
CA THR A 275 26.87 -22.00 -35.58
C THR A 275 27.76 -21.12 -34.70
N PHE A 276 27.89 -21.52 -33.43
CA PHE A 276 28.89 -20.96 -32.51
C PHE A 276 30.23 -21.71 -32.55
N ARG A 277 30.31 -22.82 -33.30
CA ARG A 277 31.43 -23.77 -33.22
C ARG A 277 32.20 -23.98 -34.53
N TYR A 278 31.56 -23.76 -35.67
CA TYR A 278 32.13 -23.96 -37.01
C TYR A 278 32.24 -22.65 -37.79
N ILE A 279 32.94 -21.67 -37.22
CA ILE A 279 33.09 -20.33 -37.82
C ILE A 279 34.35 -20.31 -38.69
N GLN A 280 34.21 -19.97 -39.96
CA GLN A 280 35.30 -20.11 -40.94
C GLN A 280 35.90 -18.76 -41.30
N LEU A 281 37.22 -18.63 -41.19
CA LEU A 281 37.98 -17.48 -41.64
C LEU A 281 38.68 -17.81 -42.96
N TYR A 282 38.35 -17.08 -44.02
CA TYR A 282 39.00 -17.17 -45.32
C TYR A 282 39.95 -15.99 -45.53
N ARG A 283 41.15 -16.30 -46.01
CA ARG A 283 42.19 -15.33 -46.36
C ARG A 283 42.74 -15.65 -47.74
N ASN A 284 42.76 -14.68 -48.65
CA ASN A 284 43.13 -14.89 -50.05
C ASN A 284 42.37 -16.06 -50.70
N SER A 285 41.06 -16.14 -50.44
CA SER A 285 40.15 -17.21 -50.93
C SER A 285 40.48 -18.64 -50.48
N LYS A 286 41.33 -18.82 -49.46
CA LYS A 286 41.60 -20.13 -48.83
C LYS A 286 41.13 -20.13 -47.38
N LEU A 287 40.62 -21.26 -46.91
CA LEU A 287 40.28 -21.46 -45.50
C LEU A 287 41.57 -21.36 -44.67
N PHE A 288 41.64 -20.34 -43.82
CA PHE A 288 42.81 -20.06 -42.99
C PHE A 288 42.67 -20.66 -41.59
N ALA A 289 41.50 -20.51 -40.97
CA ALA A 289 41.21 -21.03 -39.65
C ALA A 289 39.72 -21.35 -39.48
N GLU A 290 39.43 -22.30 -38.58
CA GLU A 290 38.09 -22.55 -38.04
C GLU A 290 38.09 -22.17 -36.55
N VAL A 291 37.06 -21.46 -36.11
CA VAL A 291 36.97 -20.88 -34.77
C VAL A 291 35.78 -21.48 -34.03
N ASP A 292 36.05 -22.01 -32.83
CA ASP A 292 35.05 -22.56 -31.90
C ASP A 292 34.91 -21.66 -30.66
N ILE A 293 33.73 -21.06 -30.47
CA ILE A 293 33.44 -20.19 -29.32
C ILE A 293 33.26 -21.02 -28.04
N TYR A 294 32.89 -22.30 -28.13
CA TYR A 294 32.68 -23.13 -26.95
C TYR A 294 33.97 -23.35 -26.16
N ASP A 295 35.11 -23.49 -26.84
CA ASP A 295 36.42 -23.65 -26.18
C ASP A 295 36.77 -22.43 -25.32
N PHE A 296 36.45 -21.22 -25.82
CA PHE A 296 36.60 -20.00 -25.05
C PHE A 296 35.65 -19.96 -23.84
N LEU A 297 34.36 -20.26 -24.04
CA LEU A 297 33.33 -20.19 -22.98
C LEU A 297 33.49 -21.24 -21.89
N THR A 298 34.11 -22.38 -22.20
CA THR A 298 34.16 -23.53 -21.29
C THR A 298 35.55 -23.77 -20.71
N ARG A 299 36.62 -23.52 -21.47
CA ARG A 299 38.02 -23.75 -21.04
C ARG A 299 38.82 -22.46 -20.88
N GLY A 300 38.31 -21.32 -21.35
CA GLY A 300 39.05 -20.06 -21.36
C GLY A 300 40.26 -20.06 -22.30
N GLU A 301 40.33 -21.00 -23.25
CA GLU A 301 41.45 -21.07 -24.18
C GLU A 301 41.38 -19.95 -25.23
N HIS A 302 42.49 -19.22 -25.41
CA HIS A 302 42.60 -18.12 -26.37
C HIS A 302 42.94 -18.57 -27.82
N SER A 303 42.91 -19.88 -28.10
CA SER A 303 43.13 -20.42 -29.45
C SER A 303 42.14 -19.86 -30.49
N ALA A 304 40.98 -19.37 -30.04
CA ALA A 304 39.97 -18.67 -30.84
C ALA A 304 40.29 -17.20 -31.17
N ASN A 305 41.33 -16.60 -30.58
CA ASN A 305 41.68 -15.18 -30.78
C ASN A 305 42.51 -14.95 -32.06
N VAL A 306 42.05 -15.49 -33.18
CA VAL A 306 42.72 -15.38 -34.48
C VAL A 306 42.59 -13.95 -35.01
N THR A 307 43.71 -13.26 -35.23
CA THR A 307 43.74 -11.90 -35.78
C THR A 307 43.27 -11.89 -37.24
N VAL A 308 42.34 -10.99 -37.56
CA VAL A 308 41.86 -10.74 -38.92
C VAL A 308 42.78 -9.77 -39.66
N ARG A 309 42.78 -9.85 -40.99
CA ARG A 309 43.54 -8.99 -41.89
C ARG A 309 42.59 -8.33 -42.89
N ASP A 310 43.11 -7.31 -43.56
CA ASP A 310 42.38 -6.62 -44.61
C ASP A 310 41.93 -7.58 -45.72
N ASN A 311 40.67 -7.46 -46.14
CA ASN A 311 39.98 -8.33 -47.11
C ASN A 311 39.79 -9.79 -46.67
N ASP A 312 39.94 -10.11 -45.39
CA ASP A 312 39.50 -11.40 -44.86
C ASP A 312 37.96 -11.52 -44.96
N VAL A 313 37.49 -12.75 -45.14
CA VAL A 313 36.06 -13.08 -45.14
C VAL A 313 35.78 -14.06 -44.01
N ILE A 314 34.89 -13.70 -43.09
CA ILE A 314 34.39 -14.59 -42.04
C ILE A 314 33.02 -15.11 -42.47
N ILE A 315 32.88 -16.44 -42.48
CA ILE A 315 31.65 -17.12 -42.86
C ILE A 315 31.10 -17.88 -41.66
N VAL A 316 29.86 -17.58 -41.27
CA VAL A 316 29.11 -18.35 -40.26
C VAL A 316 28.08 -19.21 -40.98
N GLN A 317 28.26 -20.53 -40.89
CA GLN A 317 27.32 -21.50 -41.48
C GLN A 317 26.16 -21.78 -40.51
N PRO A 318 25.07 -22.41 -41.00
CA PRO A 318 24.06 -22.98 -40.11
C PRO A 318 24.66 -24.00 -39.13
N PHE A 319 24.11 -24.10 -37.92
CA PHE A 319 24.49 -25.16 -36.97
C PHE A 319 24.20 -26.55 -37.56
N ARG A 320 24.99 -27.55 -37.16
CA ARG A 320 24.89 -28.92 -37.70
C ARG A 320 24.08 -29.86 -36.82
N ASN A 321 24.38 -29.89 -35.53
CA ASN A 321 23.76 -30.76 -34.54
C ASN A 321 23.53 -29.95 -33.28
N ARG A 322 22.27 -29.84 -32.85
CA ARG A 322 21.85 -29.11 -31.67
C ARG A 322 20.92 -29.97 -30.82
N VAL A 323 21.23 -30.04 -29.53
CA VAL A 323 20.46 -30.81 -28.54
C VAL A 323 19.96 -29.91 -27.42
N GLU A 324 18.82 -30.26 -26.83
CA GLU A 324 18.30 -29.57 -25.64
C GLU A 324 18.63 -30.39 -24.39
N ILE A 325 19.13 -29.74 -23.34
CA ILE A 325 19.19 -30.32 -22.00
C ILE A 325 18.33 -29.50 -21.04
N SER A 326 17.49 -30.19 -20.28
CA SER A 326 16.50 -29.58 -19.36
C SER A 326 16.43 -30.34 -18.02
N GLY A 327 15.87 -29.69 -17.01
CA GLY A 327 15.78 -30.23 -15.64
C GLY A 327 16.87 -29.66 -14.71
N PRO A 328 17.18 -30.33 -13.58
CA PRO A 328 18.13 -29.85 -12.57
C PRO A 328 19.59 -29.96 -13.04
N VAL A 329 19.96 -29.08 -13.98
CA VAL A 329 21.34 -28.83 -14.41
C VAL A 329 21.69 -27.36 -14.15
N ARG A 330 22.99 -27.03 -14.08
CA ARG A 330 23.41 -25.65 -13.79
C ARG A 330 23.04 -24.67 -14.90
N ARG A 331 23.01 -25.13 -16.16
CA ARG A 331 22.64 -24.36 -17.33
C ARG A 331 21.79 -25.24 -18.25
N GLU A 332 20.49 -25.03 -18.21
CA GLU A 332 19.57 -25.59 -19.21
C GLU A 332 19.66 -24.81 -20.53
N GLY A 333 19.33 -25.49 -21.63
CA GLY A 333 19.24 -24.86 -22.93
C GLY A 333 19.67 -25.72 -24.10
N PHE A 334 19.96 -25.05 -25.22
CA PHE A 334 20.38 -25.66 -26.47
C PHE A 334 21.90 -25.60 -26.64
N PHE A 335 22.48 -26.74 -26.99
CA PHE A 335 23.92 -26.90 -27.14
C PHE A 335 24.25 -27.54 -28.49
N GLU A 336 25.26 -26.99 -29.18
CA GLU A 336 25.81 -27.57 -30.40
C GLU A 336 26.83 -28.66 -30.07
N MET A 337 26.62 -29.84 -30.66
CA MET A 337 27.49 -31.01 -30.47
C MET A 337 28.30 -31.29 -31.74
N LYS A 338 29.60 -31.51 -31.60
CA LYS A 338 30.47 -31.96 -32.70
C LYS A 338 30.37 -33.49 -32.86
N ASP A 339 30.73 -33.97 -34.06
CA ASP A 339 30.81 -35.40 -34.32
C ASP A 339 31.83 -36.07 -33.37
N GLY A 340 31.33 -36.95 -32.50
CA GLY A 340 32.14 -37.71 -31.55
C GLY A 340 32.05 -37.25 -30.09
N GLU A 341 31.48 -36.08 -29.81
CA GLU A 341 31.24 -35.62 -28.43
C GLU A 341 30.12 -36.43 -27.75
N SER A 342 30.26 -36.64 -26.45
CA SER A 342 29.36 -37.48 -25.65
C SER A 342 28.40 -36.67 -24.77
N LEU A 343 27.49 -37.37 -24.09
CA LEU A 343 26.64 -36.79 -23.06
C LEU A 343 27.46 -36.19 -21.90
N GLU A 344 28.63 -36.75 -21.59
CA GLU A 344 29.54 -36.17 -20.60
C GLU A 344 30.08 -34.79 -21.05
N ASP A 345 30.36 -34.61 -22.34
CA ASP A 345 30.74 -33.30 -22.89
C ASP A 345 29.58 -32.30 -22.80
N LEU A 346 28.35 -32.74 -23.11
CA LEU A 346 27.15 -31.92 -22.97
C LEU A 346 26.93 -31.47 -21.51
N LEU A 347 27.07 -32.39 -20.55
CA LEU A 347 26.97 -32.07 -19.13
C LEU A 347 28.04 -31.04 -18.72
N ARG A 348 29.26 -31.15 -19.24
CA ARG A 348 30.30 -30.13 -19.02
C ARG A 348 29.88 -28.76 -19.55
N PHE A 349 29.29 -28.68 -20.73
CA PHE A 349 28.76 -27.42 -21.29
C PHE A 349 27.61 -26.84 -20.46
N ALA A 350 26.71 -27.71 -19.99
CA ALA A 350 25.64 -27.38 -19.06
C ALA A 350 26.14 -27.00 -17.65
N GLY A 351 27.45 -27.15 -17.37
CA GLY A 351 28.04 -26.88 -16.06
C GLY A 351 27.80 -27.99 -15.02
N GLY A 352 27.29 -29.15 -15.44
CA GLY A 352 26.98 -30.30 -14.60
C GLY A 352 25.60 -30.27 -13.98
N PHE A 353 25.33 -31.28 -13.15
CA PHE A 353 24.08 -31.42 -12.39
C PHE A 353 23.93 -30.36 -11.29
N SER A 354 22.68 -29.96 -11.03
CA SER A 354 22.30 -29.23 -9.83
C SER A 354 22.26 -30.16 -8.61
N SER A 355 22.14 -29.60 -7.40
CA SER A 355 22.18 -30.37 -6.14
C SER A 355 20.98 -31.30 -5.95
N ASN A 356 19.82 -30.92 -6.48
CA ASN A 356 18.56 -31.69 -6.44
C ASN A 356 18.40 -32.66 -7.62
N ALA A 357 19.43 -32.86 -8.44
CA ALA A 357 19.35 -33.72 -9.61
C ALA A 357 19.45 -35.21 -9.28
N TYR A 358 18.62 -36.01 -9.94
CA TYR A 358 18.79 -37.46 -10.00
C TYR A 358 19.88 -37.79 -11.02
N LYS A 359 21.03 -38.26 -10.54
CA LYS A 359 22.27 -38.38 -11.34
C LYS A 359 22.45 -39.75 -11.99
N ASP A 360 21.72 -40.76 -11.54
CA ASP A 360 21.92 -42.14 -11.98
C ASP A 360 21.42 -42.37 -13.41
N ARG A 361 20.52 -41.49 -13.91
CA ARG A 361 19.91 -41.64 -15.23
C ARG A 361 19.48 -40.31 -15.83
N ILE A 362 19.67 -40.19 -17.15
CA ILE A 362 19.10 -39.12 -17.97
C ILE A 362 18.14 -39.74 -18.99
N THR A 363 16.95 -39.17 -19.13
CA THR A 363 15.98 -39.62 -20.14
C THR A 363 16.17 -38.82 -21.41
N VAL A 364 16.43 -39.49 -22.52
CA VAL A 364 16.62 -38.90 -23.85
C VAL A 364 15.37 -39.15 -24.69
N ARG A 365 14.79 -38.08 -25.24
CA ARG A 365 13.69 -38.15 -26.20
C ARG A 365 14.24 -37.78 -27.57
N ARG A 366 14.10 -38.69 -28.53
CA ARG A 366 14.66 -38.57 -29.88
C ARG A 366 13.58 -38.69 -30.92
N THR A 367 13.59 -37.81 -31.90
CA THR A 367 12.74 -37.92 -33.09
C THR A 367 13.41 -38.82 -34.11
N THR A 368 12.80 -39.95 -34.46
CA THR A 368 13.24 -40.81 -35.57
C THR A 368 12.54 -40.40 -36.87
N SER A 369 12.84 -41.05 -37.99
CA SER A 369 12.19 -40.76 -39.28
C SER A 369 10.67 -40.99 -39.28
N THR A 370 10.14 -41.78 -38.34
CA THR A 370 8.72 -42.16 -38.30
C THR A 370 8.04 -41.91 -36.95
N GLN A 371 8.78 -41.91 -35.83
CA GLN A 371 8.21 -41.89 -34.48
C GLN A 371 9.15 -41.26 -33.43
N MET A 372 8.61 -40.93 -32.25
CA MET A 372 9.41 -40.56 -31.08
C MET A 372 9.95 -41.81 -30.39
N ASN A 373 11.22 -41.78 -30.00
CA ASN A 373 11.86 -42.79 -29.17
C ASN A 373 12.23 -42.16 -27.81
N VAL A 374 12.08 -42.94 -26.73
CA VAL A 374 12.52 -42.54 -25.39
C VAL A 374 13.53 -43.58 -24.92
N GLU A 375 14.70 -43.11 -24.53
CA GLU A 375 15.84 -43.91 -24.10
C GLU A 375 16.30 -43.44 -22.72
N ASP A 376 16.54 -44.37 -21.82
CA ASP A 376 17.00 -44.08 -20.47
C ASP A 376 18.49 -44.40 -20.39
N VAL A 377 19.34 -43.37 -20.35
CA VAL A 377 20.79 -43.52 -20.34
C VAL A 377 21.28 -43.54 -18.90
N ALA A 378 21.94 -44.63 -18.50
CA ALA A 378 22.50 -44.76 -17.15
C ALA A 378 23.80 -43.96 -17.00
N ALA A 379 24.17 -43.62 -15.76
CA ALA A 379 25.34 -42.79 -15.46
C ALA A 379 26.65 -43.37 -16.02
N GLU A 380 26.79 -44.69 -16.05
CA GLU A 380 27.95 -45.40 -16.57
C GLU A 380 28.09 -45.26 -18.10
N GLU A 381 27.01 -44.94 -18.80
CA GLU A 381 26.96 -44.81 -20.25
C GLU A 381 27.17 -43.39 -20.75
N PHE A 382 27.15 -42.38 -19.87
CA PHE A 382 27.27 -40.96 -20.25
C PHE A 382 28.51 -40.64 -21.09
N LYS A 383 29.63 -41.32 -20.82
CA LYS A 383 30.88 -41.13 -21.57
C LYS A 383 30.82 -41.66 -23.01
N ASN A 384 29.99 -42.68 -23.25
CA ASN A 384 29.92 -43.38 -24.53
C ASN A 384 28.71 -42.96 -25.37
N PHE A 385 27.64 -42.48 -24.72
CA PHE A 385 26.43 -42.04 -25.38
C PHE A 385 26.68 -40.77 -26.20
N LYS A 386 26.33 -40.80 -27.49
CA LYS A 386 26.51 -39.68 -28.43
C LYS A 386 25.16 -39.06 -28.78
N PRO A 387 24.88 -37.81 -28.32
CA PRO A 387 23.66 -37.11 -28.67
C PRO A 387 23.58 -36.81 -30.18
N LYS A 388 22.36 -36.86 -30.72
CA LYS A 388 22.03 -36.57 -32.12
C LYS A 388 21.20 -35.30 -32.23
N ASP A 389 21.20 -34.72 -33.42
CA ASP A 389 20.45 -33.49 -33.69
C ASP A 389 18.97 -33.66 -33.33
N GLY A 390 18.44 -32.69 -32.58
CA GLY A 390 17.06 -32.70 -32.10
C GLY A 390 16.79 -33.57 -30.87
N ASP A 391 17.80 -34.18 -30.25
CA ASP A 391 17.62 -34.88 -28.97
C ASP A 391 17.22 -33.91 -27.84
N GLU A 392 16.24 -34.31 -27.04
CA GLU A 392 15.84 -33.65 -25.79
C GLU A 392 16.27 -34.52 -24.60
N LEU A 393 17.24 -34.05 -23.83
CA LEU A 393 17.81 -34.74 -22.68
C LEU A 393 17.24 -34.15 -21.39
N LYS A 394 16.44 -34.94 -20.68
CA LYS A 394 15.76 -34.53 -19.46
C LYS A 394 16.40 -35.17 -18.24
N VAL A 395 16.90 -34.33 -17.35
CA VAL A 395 17.39 -34.73 -16.03
C VAL A 395 16.22 -34.80 -15.05
N GLY A 396 16.13 -35.86 -14.25
CA GLY A 396 15.11 -36.00 -13.20
C GLY A 396 15.50 -35.27 -11.92
N GLU A 397 14.52 -34.95 -11.07
CA GLU A 397 14.77 -34.45 -9.71
C GLU A 397 14.86 -35.63 -8.72
N LEU A 398 15.65 -35.45 -7.65
CA LEU A 398 15.63 -36.34 -6.51
C LEU A 398 14.25 -36.35 -5.87
N ILE A 399 13.71 -37.54 -5.64
CA ILE A 399 12.45 -37.70 -4.92
C ILE A 399 12.60 -37.20 -3.48
N ASN A 400 11.57 -36.55 -2.94
CA ASN A 400 11.52 -36.10 -1.55
C ASN A 400 11.26 -37.29 -0.60
N ARG A 401 12.18 -38.26 -0.59
CA ARG A 401 12.14 -39.47 0.23
C ARG A 401 13.43 -39.54 1.04
N PHE A 402 13.28 -39.64 2.34
CA PHE A 402 14.41 -39.77 3.25
C PHE A 402 14.66 -41.26 3.52
N GLU A 403 15.94 -41.65 3.51
CA GLU A 403 16.34 -43.04 3.73
C GLU A 403 16.26 -43.43 5.22
N ASN A 404 16.49 -42.48 6.12
CA ASN A 404 16.68 -42.76 7.54
C ASN A 404 16.12 -41.67 8.46
N ARG A 405 14.95 -41.10 8.16
CA ARG A 405 14.34 -40.03 8.98
C ARG A 405 13.34 -40.56 10.02
N VAL A 406 13.34 -39.96 11.21
CA VAL A 406 12.23 -39.95 12.19
C VAL A 406 11.92 -38.52 12.61
N GLN A 407 10.74 -38.28 13.15
CA GLN A 407 10.31 -36.96 13.59
C GLN A 407 9.93 -36.97 15.08
N LEU A 408 10.32 -35.91 15.78
CA LEU A 408 9.95 -35.64 17.16
C LEU A 408 9.12 -34.36 17.21
N SER A 409 7.94 -34.43 17.82
CA SER A 409 6.98 -33.32 17.85
C SER A 409 6.30 -33.18 19.21
N GLY A 410 5.85 -31.96 19.51
CA GLY A 410 5.11 -31.62 20.73
C GLY A 410 6.00 -31.09 21.85
N ALA A 411 5.69 -31.44 23.10
CA ALA A 411 6.26 -30.94 24.35
C ALA A 411 7.70 -31.42 24.60
N VAL A 412 8.61 -30.98 23.73
CA VAL A 412 10.06 -31.24 23.77
C VAL A 412 10.82 -29.94 23.50
N PHE A 413 12.06 -29.83 23.98
CA PHE A 413 12.85 -28.60 23.79
C PHE A 413 13.24 -28.37 22.33
N ARG A 414 13.55 -29.44 21.58
CA ARG A 414 13.86 -29.36 20.15
C ARG A 414 13.02 -30.34 19.33
N PRO A 415 11.82 -29.93 18.88
CA PRO A 415 11.08 -30.70 17.88
C PRO A 415 11.79 -30.61 16.53
N GLY A 416 11.65 -31.64 15.70
CA GLY A 416 12.28 -31.66 14.38
C GLY A 416 12.52 -33.04 13.80
N GLU A 417 13.32 -33.07 12.74
CA GLU A 417 13.72 -34.29 12.03
C GLU A 417 15.06 -34.80 12.52
N TYR A 418 15.16 -36.11 12.74
CA TYR A 418 16.35 -36.76 13.25
C TYR A 418 16.70 -37.99 12.41
N SER A 419 17.99 -38.29 12.29
CA SER A 419 18.49 -39.46 11.56
C SER A 419 18.43 -40.74 12.41
N ILE A 420 18.03 -41.85 11.79
CA ILE A 420 18.14 -43.21 12.31
C ILE A 420 19.53 -43.77 11.94
N PRO A 421 20.39 -44.10 12.93
CA PRO A 421 21.65 -44.80 12.68
C PRO A 421 21.42 -46.25 12.20
N GLU A 422 22.42 -46.91 11.63
CA GLU A 422 22.32 -48.32 11.15
C GLU A 422 21.86 -49.32 12.24
N GLY A 423 22.08 -49.02 13.53
CA GLY A 423 21.61 -49.82 14.68
C GLY A 423 20.15 -49.58 15.10
N GLY A 424 19.45 -48.64 14.47
CA GLY A 424 18.15 -48.11 14.88
C GLY A 424 18.27 -47.01 15.95
N ILE A 425 17.13 -46.39 16.29
CA ILE A 425 17.02 -45.39 17.35
C ILE A 425 15.79 -45.68 18.22
N GLY A 426 15.92 -45.54 19.54
CA GLY A 426 14.83 -45.68 20.52
C GLY A 426 14.16 -44.34 20.86
N ILE A 427 13.03 -44.37 21.57
CA ILE A 427 12.33 -43.16 22.01
C ILE A 427 13.21 -42.34 22.95
N LYS A 428 13.92 -43.00 23.87
CA LYS A 428 14.76 -42.32 24.86
C LYS A 428 15.90 -41.54 24.21
N GLU A 429 16.57 -42.17 23.25
CA GLU A 429 17.64 -41.53 22.48
C GLU A 429 17.10 -40.38 21.61
N LEU A 430 15.94 -40.56 20.98
CA LEU A 430 15.31 -39.49 20.19
C LEU A 430 14.97 -38.27 21.06
N ILE A 431 14.37 -38.48 22.23
CA ILE A 431 14.07 -37.40 23.18
C ILE A 431 15.35 -36.72 23.68
N GLN A 432 16.42 -37.49 23.93
CA GLN A 432 17.71 -36.93 24.30
C GLN A 432 18.31 -36.05 23.20
N LYS A 433 18.21 -36.47 21.92
CA LYS A 433 18.60 -35.64 20.77
C LYS A 433 17.73 -34.37 20.65
N GLY A 434 16.47 -34.46 21.09
CA GLY A 434 15.55 -33.35 21.26
C GLY A 434 15.77 -32.47 22.50
N GLU A 435 16.89 -32.64 23.21
CA GLU A 435 17.24 -31.93 24.45
C GLU A 435 16.26 -32.15 25.63
N GLY A 436 15.44 -33.20 25.58
CA GLY A 436 14.51 -33.58 26.64
C GLY A 436 13.09 -33.04 26.46
N LEU A 437 12.24 -33.35 27.43
CA LEU A 437 10.84 -32.92 27.48
C LEU A 437 10.72 -31.55 28.13
N THR A 438 9.75 -30.75 27.69
CA THR A 438 9.37 -29.51 28.40
C THR A 438 8.63 -29.84 29.70
N GLY A 439 8.60 -28.90 30.65
CA GLY A 439 8.03 -29.14 31.99
C GLY A 439 6.51 -29.42 32.00
N ASP A 440 5.84 -29.08 30.92
CA ASP A 440 4.42 -29.29 30.67
C ASP A 440 4.13 -30.55 29.85
N ALA A 441 5.14 -31.36 29.51
CA ALA A 441 4.94 -32.56 28.70
C ALA A 441 4.05 -33.60 29.40
N TYR A 442 3.07 -34.15 28.66
CA TYR A 442 2.21 -35.21 29.17
C TYR A 442 2.89 -36.58 29.03
N THR A 443 3.62 -36.98 30.07
CA THR A 443 4.43 -38.21 30.08
C THR A 443 3.61 -39.50 30.14
N LYS A 444 2.37 -39.47 30.62
CA LYS A 444 1.54 -40.68 30.76
C LYS A 444 1.08 -41.27 29.43
N ARG A 445 1.15 -40.49 28.34
CA ARG A 445 0.77 -40.94 27.01
C ARG A 445 1.47 -40.13 25.92
N ALA A 446 2.30 -40.79 25.13
CA ALA A 446 2.77 -40.31 23.84
C ALA A 446 2.14 -41.14 22.70
N VAL A 447 2.19 -40.62 21.48
CA VAL A 447 1.69 -41.31 20.29
C VAL A 447 2.80 -41.43 19.26
N ILE A 448 3.01 -42.63 18.73
CA ILE A 448 3.81 -42.83 17.51
C ILE A 448 2.84 -42.98 16.34
N TYR A 449 3.01 -42.13 15.33
CA TYR A 449 2.41 -42.32 14.03
C TYR A 449 3.40 -43.05 13.12
N ARG A 450 3.03 -44.23 12.64
CA ARG A 450 3.88 -45.13 11.85
C ARG A 450 3.24 -45.46 10.52
N THR A 451 3.99 -45.33 9.43
CA THR A 451 3.53 -45.73 8.10
C THR A 451 3.71 -47.24 7.89
N LYS A 452 2.63 -47.94 7.52
CA LYS A 452 2.64 -49.37 7.17
C LYS A 452 3.16 -49.61 5.75
N GLU A 453 3.44 -50.88 5.41
CA GLU A 453 3.93 -51.27 4.07
C GLU A 453 2.96 -50.88 2.94
N ASN A 454 1.66 -50.87 3.21
CA ASN A 454 0.62 -50.43 2.28
C ASN A 454 0.37 -48.90 2.33
N LEU A 455 1.28 -48.14 2.94
CA LEU A 455 1.22 -46.68 3.10
C LEU A 455 0.07 -46.15 3.97
N THR A 456 -0.62 -46.99 4.73
CA THR A 456 -1.61 -46.51 5.73
C THR A 456 -0.95 -46.10 7.04
N LEU A 457 -1.60 -45.20 7.78
CA LEU A 457 -1.10 -44.70 9.06
C LEU A 457 -1.57 -45.57 10.23
N GLU A 458 -0.64 -45.97 11.08
CA GLU A 458 -0.90 -46.62 12.36
C GLU A 458 -0.62 -45.65 13.51
N SER A 459 -1.49 -45.61 14.51
CA SER A 459 -1.30 -44.83 15.73
C SER A 459 -1.07 -45.75 16.91
N MET A 460 0.12 -45.72 17.49
CA MET A 460 0.50 -46.52 18.66
C MET A 460 0.58 -45.62 19.88
N SER A 461 -0.20 -45.93 20.92
CA SER A 461 -0.13 -45.21 22.20
C SER A 461 0.94 -45.82 23.09
N ILE A 462 1.81 -44.98 23.64
CA ILE A 462 2.98 -45.38 24.42
C ILE A 462 2.95 -44.70 25.78
N ASP A 463 3.25 -45.45 26.84
CA ASP A 463 3.51 -44.90 28.17
C ASP A 463 4.95 -44.38 28.22
N LEU A 464 5.10 -43.06 28.05
CA LEU A 464 6.40 -42.42 27.98
C LEU A 464 7.07 -42.31 29.35
N GLU A 465 6.29 -42.15 30.42
CA GLU A 465 6.77 -42.14 31.80
C GLU A 465 7.45 -43.47 32.14
N GLY A 466 6.79 -44.59 31.83
CA GLY A 466 7.34 -45.93 32.00
C GLY A 466 8.62 -46.19 31.19
N ILE A 467 8.74 -45.63 29.99
CA ILE A 467 9.95 -45.78 29.16
C ILE A 467 11.11 -44.93 29.71
N LEU A 468 10.84 -43.69 30.12
CA LEU A 468 11.87 -42.78 30.63
C LEU A 468 12.44 -43.27 31.97
N ASN A 469 11.58 -43.79 32.86
CA ASN A 469 11.99 -44.31 34.17
C ASN A 469 12.50 -45.77 34.13
N GLY A 470 12.40 -46.45 32.98
CA GLY A 470 12.91 -47.81 32.77
C GLY A 470 11.99 -48.94 33.26
N SER A 471 10.74 -48.64 33.63
CA SER A 471 9.73 -49.65 34.00
C SER A 471 9.18 -50.41 32.79
N ILE A 472 9.27 -49.81 31.59
CA ILE A 472 8.82 -50.38 30.31
C ILE A 472 10.00 -50.39 29.32
N PRO A 473 10.19 -51.45 28.51
CA PRO A 473 11.22 -51.48 27.47
C PRO A 473 11.08 -50.35 26.45
N ASP A 474 12.22 -49.78 26.01
CA ASP A 474 12.25 -48.74 24.98
C ASP A 474 11.80 -49.29 23.61
N VAL A 475 11.06 -48.47 22.86
CA VAL A 475 10.49 -48.84 21.56
C VAL A 475 11.38 -48.34 20.44
N LYS A 476 11.81 -49.25 19.56
CA LYS A 476 12.58 -48.89 18.37
C LYS A 476 11.69 -48.19 17.33
N LEU A 477 12.16 -47.06 16.84
CA LEU A 477 11.53 -46.28 15.77
C LEU A 477 11.95 -46.79 14.39
N LYS A 478 11.05 -46.67 13.42
CA LYS A 478 11.22 -47.01 12.01
C LYS A 478 11.26 -45.73 11.17
N ARG A 479 11.76 -45.86 9.95
CA ARG A 479 11.78 -44.77 8.96
C ARG A 479 10.38 -44.17 8.78
N GLU A 480 10.30 -42.85 8.81
CA GLU A 480 9.08 -42.02 8.78
C GLU A 480 8.18 -42.09 10.03
N ASP A 481 8.63 -42.69 11.13
CA ASP A 481 7.88 -42.59 12.39
C ASP A 481 7.87 -41.16 12.91
N VAL A 482 6.71 -40.73 13.43
CA VAL A 482 6.55 -39.47 14.15
C VAL A 482 6.20 -39.78 15.60
N LEU A 483 7.10 -39.42 16.52
CA LEU A 483 6.81 -39.41 17.94
C LEU A 483 6.18 -38.05 18.30
N SER A 484 4.94 -38.09 18.77
CA SER A 484 4.16 -36.93 19.20
C SER A 484 3.89 -36.98 20.70
N ILE A 485 4.27 -35.91 21.39
CA ILE A 485 4.18 -35.78 22.85
C ILE A 485 3.32 -34.54 23.15
N SER A 486 2.08 -34.72 23.58
CA SER A 486 1.20 -33.59 23.89
C SER A 486 1.65 -32.82 25.12
N SER A 487 1.35 -31.53 25.19
CA SER A 487 1.41 -30.75 26.42
C SER A 487 0.22 -31.06 27.33
N MET A 488 0.38 -30.91 28.65
CA MET A 488 -0.72 -30.90 29.60
C MET A 488 -1.75 -29.80 29.31
N TYR A 489 -1.32 -28.69 28.69
CA TYR A 489 -2.20 -27.59 28.29
C TYR A 489 -3.01 -27.94 27.04
N ASP A 490 -2.48 -28.73 26.11
CA ASP A 490 -3.25 -29.23 24.94
C ASP A 490 -4.44 -30.12 25.35
N LEU A 491 -4.36 -30.69 26.56
CA LEU A 491 -5.32 -31.66 27.07
C LEU A 491 -6.25 -31.08 28.14
N ARG A 492 -6.09 -29.82 28.54
CA ARG A 492 -6.88 -29.17 29.61
C ARG A 492 -7.37 -27.79 29.16
N GLU A 493 -8.57 -27.41 29.60
CA GLU A 493 -9.09 -26.06 29.37
C GLU A 493 -8.22 -25.02 30.11
N GLU A 494 -7.76 -23.98 29.42
CA GLU A 494 -7.00 -22.89 30.02
C GLU A 494 -7.87 -22.11 31.02
N PHE A 495 -7.34 -21.88 32.22
CA PHE A 495 -8.05 -21.17 33.28
C PHE A 495 -7.90 -19.66 33.12
N TYR A 496 -9.03 -18.94 33.14
CA TYR A 496 -9.07 -17.48 33.15
C TYR A 496 -10.07 -16.98 34.20
N VAL A 497 -10.03 -15.70 34.54
CA VAL A 497 -11.06 -15.00 35.34
C VAL A 497 -11.51 -13.76 34.58
N GLN A 498 -12.74 -13.30 34.80
CA GLN A 498 -13.29 -12.17 34.05
C GLN A 498 -13.72 -11.04 34.98
N ILE A 499 -13.42 -9.79 34.62
CA ILE A 499 -13.88 -8.60 35.34
C ILE A 499 -14.58 -7.64 34.40
N THR A 500 -15.75 -7.15 34.79
CA THR A 500 -16.60 -6.27 33.98
C THR A 500 -17.24 -5.17 34.83
N GLY A 501 -17.73 -4.11 34.18
CA GLY A 501 -18.33 -2.95 34.85
C GLY A 501 -17.38 -1.77 35.00
N GLU A 502 -17.41 -1.07 36.13
CA GLU A 502 -16.72 0.20 36.34
C GLU A 502 -15.22 0.05 36.69
N VAL A 503 -14.47 -0.62 35.81
CA VAL A 503 -13.01 -0.74 35.84
C VAL A 503 -12.37 -0.10 34.62
N ASN A 504 -11.10 0.30 34.72
CA ASN A 504 -10.43 0.97 33.61
C ASN A 504 -10.26 0.04 32.39
N ILE A 505 -9.94 -1.24 32.62
CA ILE A 505 -9.72 -2.25 31.58
C ILE A 505 -10.57 -3.50 31.89
N PRO A 506 -11.86 -3.54 31.47
CA PRO A 506 -12.67 -4.75 31.62
C PRO A 506 -12.22 -5.84 30.65
N GLY A 507 -12.36 -7.11 31.03
CA GLY A 507 -11.98 -8.22 30.16
C GLY A 507 -11.70 -9.53 30.90
N ALA A 508 -11.21 -10.51 30.16
CA ALA A 508 -10.71 -11.77 30.68
C ALA A 508 -9.20 -11.66 30.97
N TYR A 509 -8.77 -12.26 32.08
CA TYR A 509 -7.40 -12.24 32.58
C TYR A 509 -6.96 -13.67 32.88
N ALA A 510 -5.67 -13.95 32.66
CA ALA A 510 -5.09 -15.24 33.01
C ALA A 510 -5.26 -15.51 34.52
N PHE A 511 -5.75 -16.71 34.85
CA PHE A 511 -5.88 -17.13 36.24
C PHE A 511 -4.52 -17.52 36.80
N ALA A 512 -4.22 -17.08 38.02
CA ALA A 512 -3.07 -17.54 38.78
C ALA A 512 -3.54 -18.19 40.08
N GLU A 513 -2.81 -19.21 40.54
CA GLU A 513 -3.13 -19.86 41.81
C GLU A 513 -3.04 -18.84 42.96
N LYS A 514 -4.06 -18.81 43.82
CA LYS A 514 -4.23 -17.84 44.93
C LYS A 514 -4.48 -16.37 44.52
N MET A 515 -4.80 -16.12 43.25
CA MET A 515 -5.17 -14.78 42.78
C MET A 515 -6.42 -14.26 43.50
N THR A 516 -6.41 -12.99 43.91
CA THR A 516 -7.52 -12.34 44.61
C THR A 516 -8.31 -11.37 43.72
N VAL A 517 -9.46 -10.89 44.22
CA VAL A 517 -10.23 -9.82 43.56
C VAL A 517 -9.40 -8.53 43.46
N ALA A 518 -8.61 -8.19 44.48
CA ALA A 518 -7.73 -7.03 44.45
C ALA A 518 -6.68 -7.13 43.34
N ASP A 519 -6.03 -8.30 43.20
CA ASP A 519 -5.05 -8.54 42.14
C ASP A 519 -5.67 -8.35 40.75
N LEU A 520 -6.91 -8.82 40.59
CA LEU A 520 -7.66 -8.66 39.34
C LEU A 520 -8.01 -7.19 39.06
N VAL A 521 -8.44 -6.44 40.07
CA VAL A 521 -8.75 -5.01 39.94
C VAL A 521 -7.50 -4.20 39.58
N VAL A 522 -6.35 -4.51 40.20
CA VAL A 522 -5.06 -3.88 39.86
C VAL A 522 -4.67 -4.20 38.42
N LYS A 523 -4.78 -5.47 37.99
CA LYS A 523 -4.56 -5.86 36.59
C LYS A 523 -5.52 -5.18 35.61
N ALA A 524 -6.74 -4.89 36.05
CA ALA A 524 -7.73 -4.12 35.31
C ALA A 524 -7.50 -2.60 35.33
N GLY A 525 -6.35 -2.14 35.84
CA GLY A 525 -5.99 -0.72 35.89
C GLY A 525 -6.73 0.08 36.96
N GLY A 526 -7.34 -0.58 37.94
CA GLY A 526 -8.15 0.03 39.00
C GLY A 526 -9.57 0.39 38.56
N PHE A 527 -10.31 1.00 39.48
CA PHE A 527 -11.70 1.40 39.24
C PHE A 527 -11.84 2.69 38.45
N ARG A 528 -13.01 2.89 37.84
CA ARG A 528 -13.46 4.17 37.30
C ARG A 528 -14.03 5.04 38.43
N GLU A 529 -14.08 6.35 38.24
CA GLU A 529 -14.65 7.29 39.22
C GLU A 529 -16.11 6.97 39.59
N ALA A 530 -16.89 6.49 38.61
CA ALA A 530 -18.27 6.07 38.82
C ALA A 530 -18.44 4.81 39.72
N ALA A 531 -17.34 4.15 40.06
CA ALA A 531 -17.28 3.00 40.96
C ALA A 531 -17.15 3.38 42.45
N SER A 532 -17.13 4.67 42.79
CA SER A 532 -16.93 5.08 44.18
C SER A 532 -18.10 4.58 45.05
N ASN A 533 -17.82 3.57 45.89
CA ASN A 533 -18.71 2.75 46.74
C ASN A 533 -19.32 1.49 46.08
N SER A 534 -18.57 0.82 45.19
CA SER A 534 -19.07 -0.36 44.47
C SER A 534 -19.26 -1.60 45.34
N TYR A 535 -20.51 -2.07 45.32
CA TYR A 535 -20.90 -3.45 45.55
C TYR A 535 -20.32 -4.34 44.44
N ILE A 536 -19.42 -5.27 44.82
CA ILE A 536 -18.83 -6.26 43.91
C ILE A 536 -19.67 -7.53 43.95
N GLU A 537 -20.01 -8.07 42.78
CA GLU A 537 -20.58 -9.40 42.67
C GLU A 537 -19.59 -10.34 41.98
N ILE A 538 -19.36 -11.51 42.57
CA ILE A 538 -18.57 -12.59 41.98
C ILE A 538 -19.54 -13.70 41.64
N ALA A 539 -19.69 -14.01 40.36
CA ALA A 539 -20.42 -15.16 39.87
C ALA A 539 -19.44 -16.32 39.68
N ARG A 540 -19.59 -17.36 40.50
CA ARG A 540 -18.79 -18.58 40.46
C ARG A 540 -19.62 -19.73 39.90
N ARG A 541 -19.14 -20.39 38.84
CA ARG A 541 -19.86 -21.53 38.25
C ARG A 541 -19.93 -22.72 39.20
N VAL A 542 -21.08 -23.37 39.30
CA VAL A 542 -21.26 -24.60 40.07
C VAL A 542 -21.21 -25.78 39.11
N ARG A 543 -20.21 -26.66 39.24
CA ARG A 543 -19.96 -27.75 38.27
C ARG A 543 -20.80 -29.01 38.49
N ASN A 544 -21.19 -29.30 39.73
CA ASN A 544 -21.82 -30.57 40.12
C ASN A 544 -23.06 -30.33 40.99
N ASP A 545 -23.98 -29.47 40.53
CA ASP A 545 -25.27 -29.30 41.22
C ASP A 545 -26.41 -29.98 40.46
N VAL A 546 -27.20 -30.75 41.20
CA VAL A 546 -28.36 -31.50 40.69
C VAL A 546 -29.67 -30.70 40.90
N THR A 547 -29.62 -29.57 41.62
CA THR A 547 -30.79 -28.75 41.97
C THR A 547 -31.11 -27.64 40.94
N GLY A 548 -30.26 -27.49 39.90
CA GLY A 548 -30.44 -26.49 38.84
C GLY A 548 -29.76 -25.14 39.13
N LYS A 549 -28.94 -25.02 40.18
CA LYS A 549 -28.13 -23.83 40.46
C LYS A 549 -26.94 -23.76 39.49
N ILE A 550 -26.89 -22.70 38.69
CA ILE A 550 -25.87 -22.51 37.64
C ILE A 550 -24.65 -21.74 38.17
N ALA A 551 -24.87 -20.82 39.12
CA ALA A 551 -23.82 -20.00 39.72
C ALA A 551 -24.07 -19.73 41.21
N GLU A 552 -22.99 -19.60 41.96
CA GLU A 552 -22.95 -19.01 43.30
C GLU A 552 -22.60 -17.52 43.17
N ILE A 553 -23.41 -16.65 43.80
CA ILE A 553 -23.19 -15.21 43.80
C ILE A 553 -22.63 -14.82 45.15
N ILE A 554 -21.41 -14.29 45.15
CA ILE A 554 -20.68 -13.83 46.33
C ILE A 554 -20.57 -12.31 46.23
N THR A 555 -20.79 -11.61 47.34
CA THR A 555 -20.82 -10.15 47.38
C THR A 555 -19.73 -9.61 48.28
N LEU A 556 -19.04 -8.55 47.87
CA LEU A 556 -17.96 -7.89 48.63
C LEU A 556 -18.13 -6.37 48.61
N ASP A 557 -17.71 -5.71 49.68
CA ASP A 557 -17.77 -4.24 49.83
C ASP A 557 -16.36 -3.64 49.89
N ILE A 558 -16.15 -2.51 49.20
CA ILE A 558 -14.86 -1.80 49.18
C ILE A 558 -14.97 -0.43 49.86
N ASP A 559 -13.93 -0.04 50.61
CA ASP A 559 -13.79 1.29 51.20
C ASP A 559 -13.27 2.34 50.21
N ALA A 560 -13.52 3.63 50.47
CA ALA A 560 -13.21 4.78 49.62
C ALA A 560 -11.73 4.90 49.22
N ASP A 561 -10.82 4.33 50.01
CA ASP A 561 -9.36 4.30 49.75
C ASP A 561 -8.91 3.13 48.86
N LEU A 562 -9.85 2.49 48.15
CA LEU A 562 -9.59 1.31 47.29
C LEU A 562 -9.05 0.10 48.08
N LYS A 563 -9.25 0.08 49.40
CA LYS A 563 -8.90 -1.05 50.26
C LYS A 563 -10.16 -1.88 50.50
N LEU A 564 -10.11 -3.15 50.08
CA LEU A 564 -11.03 -4.16 50.57
C LEU A 564 -10.87 -4.22 52.10
N LYS A 565 -11.95 -4.53 52.82
CA LYS A 565 -11.83 -4.79 54.27
C LYS A 565 -10.77 -5.88 54.49
N PRO A 566 -9.99 -5.86 55.59
CA PRO A 566 -8.89 -6.82 55.80
C PRO A 566 -9.32 -8.30 55.71
N GLN A 567 -10.58 -8.61 56.01
CA GLN A 567 -11.15 -9.97 55.93
C GLN A 567 -11.57 -10.37 54.49
N GLU A 568 -11.78 -9.41 53.60
CA GLU A 568 -12.26 -9.60 52.22
C GLU A 568 -11.12 -9.50 51.18
N SER A 569 -9.94 -9.02 51.62
CA SER A 569 -8.73 -8.88 50.80
C SER A 569 -8.08 -10.21 50.44
N ASP A 570 -8.31 -11.26 51.23
CA ASP A 570 -7.76 -12.61 51.05
C ASP A 570 -8.69 -13.54 50.24
N PHE A 571 -9.77 -13.00 49.65
CA PHE A 571 -10.71 -13.82 48.89
C PHE A 571 -10.05 -14.36 47.61
N ALA A 572 -9.68 -15.64 47.61
CA ALA A 572 -9.10 -16.33 46.48
C ALA A 572 -10.18 -16.60 45.40
N LEU A 573 -9.87 -16.14 44.19
CA LEU A 573 -10.63 -16.45 42.99
C LEU A 573 -10.42 -17.91 42.61
N GLN A 574 -11.42 -18.46 41.92
CA GLN A 574 -11.35 -19.76 41.28
C GLN A 574 -11.30 -19.59 39.76
N PRO A 575 -10.82 -20.61 39.03
CA PRO A 575 -10.92 -20.63 37.58
C PRO A 575 -12.33 -20.27 37.14
N PHE A 576 -12.41 -19.29 36.26
CA PHE A 576 -13.59 -18.82 35.56
C PHE A 576 -14.63 -18.10 36.41
N ASP A 577 -14.22 -17.59 37.57
CA ASP A 577 -15.01 -16.59 38.28
C ASP A 577 -15.22 -15.34 37.41
N HIS A 578 -16.44 -14.79 37.46
CA HIS A 578 -16.80 -13.54 36.78
C HIS A 578 -17.17 -12.47 37.80
N ILE A 579 -16.34 -11.43 37.88
CA ILE A 579 -16.43 -10.30 38.79
C ILE A 579 -17.16 -9.14 38.09
N PHE A 580 -18.20 -8.60 38.73
CA PHE A 580 -18.98 -7.46 38.29
C PHE A 580 -18.78 -6.29 39.23
N ILE A 581 -18.31 -5.17 38.68
CA ILE A 581 -18.11 -3.91 39.39
C ILE A 581 -19.26 -2.97 39.04
N ARG A 582 -20.23 -2.82 39.94
CA ARG A 582 -21.45 -2.04 39.67
C ARG A 582 -21.19 -0.53 39.80
N LYS A 583 -21.89 0.26 38.98
CA LYS A 583 -21.90 1.73 39.04
C LYS A 583 -22.60 2.21 40.31
N SER A 584 -22.06 3.24 40.94
CA SER A 584 -22.64 3.84 42.14
C SER A 584 -24.04 4.40 41.84
N PRO A 585 -25.10 4.01 42.59
CA PRO A 585 -26.49 4.41 42.29
C PRO A 585 -26.76 5.92 42.26
N GLY A 586 -25.92 6.72 42.93
CA GLY A 586 -26.04 8.17 42.98
C GLY A 586 -25.17 8.92 41.96
N PHE A 587 -24.32 8.23 41.19
CA PHE A 587 -23.40 8.89 40.27
C PHE A 587 -24.13 9.33 39.00
N GLN A 588 -24.35 10.64 38.88
CA GLN A 588 -24.77 11.30 37.65
C GLN A 588 -23.73 12.33 37.24
N ARG A 589 -23.32 12.31 35.97
CA ARG A 589 -22.40 13.31 35.43
C ARG A 589 -23.08 14.69 35.39
N GLN A 590 -22.27 15.75 35.44
CA GLN A 590 -22.74 17.12 35.27
C GLN A 590 -23.37 17.28 33.87
N LYS A 591 -24.65 17.68 33.83
CA LYS A 591 -25.40 17.94 32.59
C LYS A 591 -25.47 19.44 32.32
N LEU A 592 -25.30 19.85 31.07
CA LEU A 592 -25.25 21.26 30.68
C LEU A 592 -26.48 21.65 29.85
N VAL A 593 -26.91 22.90 30.01
CA VAL A 593 -28.00 23.56 29.28
C VAL A 593 -27.61 24.99 28.97
N THR A 594 -28.14 25.57 27.90
CA THR A 594 -27.73 26.89 27.42
C THR A 594 -28.89 27.87 27.43
N VAL A 595 -28.64 29.12 27.84
CA VAL A 595 -29.58 30.23 27.69
C VAL A 595 -29.00 31.26 26.73
N GLU A 596 -29.71 31.54 25.64
CA GLU A 596 -29.33 32.49 24.60
C GLU A 596 -30.32 33.67 24.51
N GLY A 597 -29.80 34.82 24.07
CA GLY A 597 -30.61 35.98 23.71
C GLY A 597 -30.81 36.97 24.86
N GLU A 598 -32.01 37.53 24.96
CA GLU A 598 -32.31 38.70 25.79
C GLU A 598 -32.59 38.33 27.27
N VAL A 599 -31.56 37.82 27.94
CA VAL A 599 -31.51 37.63 29.40
C VAL A 599 -30.37 38.46 29.98
N PHE A 600 -30.27 38.58 31.31
CA PHE A 600 -29.17 39.35 31.92
C PHE A 600 -27.82 38.64 31.83
N TYR A 601 -27.80 37.32 31.99
CA TYR A 601 -26.59 36.49 31.94
C TYR A 601 -26.79 35.32 30.96
N PRO A 602 -26.61 35.51 29.65
CA PRO A 602 -26.63 34.41 28.68
C PRO A 602 -25.37 33.54 28.82
N GLY A 603 -25.48 32.25 28.53
CA GLY A 603 -24.36 31.31 28.62
C GLY A 603 -24.78 29.88 28.95
N GLU A 604 -23.78 29.05 29.24
CA GLU A 604 -23.97 27.66 29.68
C GLU A 604 -24.17 27.57 31.20
N PHE A 605 -25.10 26.71 31.59
CA PHE A 605 -25.44 26.43 32.98
C PHE A 605 -25.44 24.92 33.22
N SER A 606 -24.95 24.50 34.38
CA SER A 606 -25.12 23.13 34.83
C SER A 606 -26.48 22.93 35.48
N LEU A 607 -27.13 21.81 35.16
CA LEU A 607 -28.30 21.35 35.88
C LEU A 607 -27.92 21.01 37.32
N SER A 608 -28.61 21.64 38.26
CA SER A 608 -28.46 21.48 39.70
C SER A 608 -29.12 20.19 40.21
N ASN A 609 -30.15 19.70 39.51
CA ASN A 609 -30.84 18.45 39.77
C ASN A 609 -31.59 17.97 38.52
N ALA A 610 -32.00 16.70 38.50
CA ALA A 610 -32.71 16.08 37.36
C ALA A 610 -34.12 16.63 37.09
N THR A 611 -34.63 17.51 37.95
CA THR A 611 -35.99 18.08 37.87
C THR A 611 -36.02 19.59 37.61
N GLU A 612 -34.86 20.20 37.34
CA GLU A 612 -34.74 21.65 37.09
C GLU A 612 -35.52 22.06 35.83
N ARG A 613 -36.27 23.17 35.93
CA ARG A 613 -37.20 23.63 34.90
C ARG A 613 -36.72 24.91 34.20
N ILE A 614 -37.40 25.25 33.10
CA ILE A 614 -37.17 26.49 32.33
C ILE A 614 -37.20 27.73 33.24
N SER A 615 -38.19 27.83 34.12
CA SER A 615 -38.32 28.99 35.03
C SER A 615 -37.14 29.13 36.01
N ASP A 616 -36.65 28.02 36.55
CA ASP A 616 -35.49 27.97 37.46
C ASP A 616 -34.22 28.44 36.74
N LEU A 617 -34.01 27.94 35.53
CA LEU A 617 -32.85 28.31 34.72
C LEU A 617 -32.89 29.80 34.31
N ILE A 618 -34.04 30.32 33.89
CA ILE A 618 -34.19 31.73 33.53
C ILE A 618 -33.97 32.64 34.75
N LYS A 619 -34.38 32.21 35.95
CA LYS A 619 -34.08 32.92 37.20
C LYS A 619 -32.58 32.96 37.47
N ARG A 620 -31.86 31.85 37.24
CA ARG A 620 -30.40 31.78 37.38
C ARG A 620 -29.66 32.61 36.33
N ALA A 621 -30.22 32.75 35.13
CA ALA A 621 -29.75 33.68 34.10
C ALA A 621 -30.04 35.16 34.41
N GLY A 622 -30.52 35.47 35.62
CA GLY A 622 -30.81 36.83 36.09
C GLY A 622 -32.18 37.36 35.65
N GLY A 623 -33.00 36.54 35.00
CA GLY A 623 -34.29 36.94 34.43
C GLY A 623 -34.17 37.54 33.02
N LEU A 624 -35.31 38.04 32.52
CA LEU A 624 -35.42 38.65 31.21
C LEU A 624 -34.98 40.13 31.26
N ASN A 625 -34.23 40.58 30.26
CA ASN A 625 -33.90 41.99 30.14
C ASN A 625 -35.05 42.81 29.48
N GLN A 626 -34.94 44.14 29.44
CA GLN A 626 -36.01 45.03 28.95
C GLN A 626 -36.34 44.90 27.44
N PHE A 627 -35.48 44.26 26.66
CA PHE A 627 -35.67 44.05 25.22
C PHE A 627 -36.23 42.66 24.89
N ALA A 628 -36.41 41.81 25.91
CA ALA A 628 -36.78 40.42 25.76
C ALA A 628 -38.23 40.25 25.30
N TYR A 629 -38.43 39.40 24.29
CA TYR A 629 -39.75 38.96 23.88
C TYR A 629 -40.08 37.59 24.45
N ALA A 630 -40.64 37.58 25.66
CA ALA A 630 -40.98 36.34 26.38
C ALA A 630 -41.93 35.42 25.59
N LYS A 631 -42.91 35.98 24.87
CA LYS A 631 -43.82 35.20 24.00
C LYS A 631 -43.14 34.60 22.77
N GLY A 632 -41.96 35.11 22.41
CA GLY A 632 -41.16 34.61 21.31
C GLY A 632 -40.12 33.57 21.72
N ALA A 633 -40.05 33.20 22.99
CA ALA A 633 -39.05 32.26 23.46
C ALA A 633 -39.26 30.87 22.87
N THR A 634 -38.16 30.17 22.56
CA THR A 634 -38.17 28.83 22.00
C THR A 634 -37.21 27.94 22.79
N LEU A 635 -37.61 26.69 22.99
CA LEU A 635 -36.74 25.64 23.49
C LEU A 635 -36.23 24.83 22.29
N VAL A 636 -34.90 24.79 22.09
CA VAL A 636 -34.25 23.86 21.17
C VAL A 636 -33.89 22.62 21.97
N ARG A 637 -34.39 21.46 21.53
CA ARG A 637 -34.21 20.19 22.24
C ARG A 637 -33.70 19.12 21.29
N ARG A 638 -32.79 18.29 21.77
CA ARG A 638 -32.27 17.13 21.04
C ARG A 638 -33.36 16.05 20.92
N THR A 639 -33.48 15.43 19.76
CA THR A 639 -34.46 14.35 19.49
C THR A 639 -33.86 12.98 19.78
N GLU A 640 -34.67 11.91 19.73
CA GLU A 640 -34.16 10.53 19.83
C GLU A 640 -33.16 10.15 18.72
N TYR A 641 -33.07 10.94 17.66
CA TYR A 641 -32.13 10.76 16.56
C TYR A 641 -30.75 11.35 16.86
N PHE A 642 -30.63 12.19 17.90
CA PHE A 642 -29.34 12.71 18.34
C PHE A 642 -28.54 11.61 19.03
N LYS A 643 -27.37 11.27 18.47
CA LYS A 643 -26.45 10.30 19.08
C LYS A 643 -25.67 10.97 20.21
N GLU A 644 -26.08 10.72 21.45
CA GLU A 644 -25.34 11.18 22.62
C GLU A 644 -23.97 10.50 22.72
N LYS A 645 -22.95 11.30 23.04
CA LYS A 645 -21.61 10.79 23.35
C LYS A 645 -21.63 10.10 24.71
N ASN A 646 -21.02 8.92 24.77
CA ASN A 646 -20.88 8.20 26.03
C ASN A 646 -19.79 8.82 26.92
N ASP A 647 -19.76 8.44 28.20
CA ASP A 647 -18.82 8.99 29.20
C ASP A 647 -17.36 8.81 28.78
N SER A 648 -17.04 7.74 28.07
CA SER A 648 -15.67 7.44 27.62
C SER A 648 -15.24 8.31 26.43
N GLU A 649 -16.18 8.71 25.58
CA GLU A 649 -15.96 9.62 24.45
C GLU A 649 -15.78 11.06 24.94
N ILE A 650 -16.64 11.52 25.85
CA ILE A 650 -16.52 12.88 26.43
C ILE A 650 -15.20 13.03 27.18
N LYS A 651 -14.80 12.01 27.96
CA LYS A 651 -13.51 12.01 28.65
C LYS A 651 -12.33 12.09 27.66
N GLU A 652 -12.42 11.38 26.54
CA GLU A 652 -11.39 11.41 25.50
C GLU A 652 -11.28 12.81 24.87
N GLU A 653 -12.40 13.45 24.55
CA GLU A 653 -12.40 14.82 24.01
C GLU A 653 -11.84 15.84 25.01
N ASN A 654 -12.20 15.72 26.29
CA ASN A 654 -11.64 16.58 27.32
C ASN A 654 -10.13 16.37 27.47
N LEU A 655 -9.65 15.11 27.45
CA LEU A 655 -8.22 14.81 27.50
C LEU A 655 -7.48 15.34 26.26
N LYS A 656 -8.06 15.20 25.07
CA LYS A 656 -7.55 15.81 23.83
C LYS A 656 -7.44 17.33 23.96
N SER A 657 -8.48 17.98 24.49
CA SER A 657 -8.46 19.44 24.71
C SER A 657 -7.41 19.89 25.72
N VAL A 658 -7.09 19.05 26.72
CA VAL A 658 -6.02 19.33 27.69
C VAL A 658 -4.67 19.16 27.02
N ALA A 659 -4.45 18.07 26.26
CA ALA A 659 -3.24 17.84 25.51
C ALA A 659 -2.96 18.99 24.53
N GLU A 660 -3.94 19.38 23.71
CA GLU A 660 -3.83 20.49 22.75
C GLU A 660 -3.44 21.82 23.42
N LYS A 661 -3.98 22.10 24.62
CA LYS A 661 -3.61 23.31 25.38
C LYS A 661 -2.19 23.25 25.90
N LEU A 662 -1.77 22.10 26.44
CA LEU A 662 -0.41 21.91 26.93
C LEU A 662 0.62 21.94 25.78
N GLU A 663 0.32 21.32 24.64
CA GLU A 663 1.16 21.34 23.43
C GLU A 663 1.31 22.74 22.84
N LYS A 664 0.28 23.59 22.93
CA LYS A 664 0.35 24.97 22.48
C LYS A 664 1.30 25.83 23.33
N ASP A 665 1.48 25.46 24.60
CA ASP A 665 2.28 26.18 25.59
C ASP A 665 3.65 25.51 25.84
N ASP A 666 4.13 24.64 24.93
CA ASP A 666 5.28 23.71 25.08
C ASP A 666 6.57 24.35 25.66
N ILE A 667 6.79 25.64 25.41
CA ILE A 667 7.96 26.40 25.88
C ILE A 667 7.90 26.73 27.39
N LEU A 668 6.72 26.66 28.03
CA LEU A 668 6.46 27.08 29.41
C LEU A 668 6.03 25.95 30.37
N LEU A 669 5.97 24.71 29.91
CA LEU A 669 5.49 23.58 30.71
C LEU A 669 6.45 23.23 31.87
N ASN A 670 5.89 23.06 33.07
CA ASN A 670 6.63 22.51 34.21
C ASN A 670 6.75 20.96 34.13
N GLU A 671 7.54 20.36 35.01
CA GLU A 671 7.80 18.92 35.00
C GLU A 671 6.53 18.07 35.16
N ALA A 672 5.59 18.50 36.02
CA ALA A 672 4.34 17.78 36.24
C ALA A 672 3.43 17.85 35.00
N GLU A 673 3.40 18.98 34.32
CA GLU A 673 2.64 19.17 33.08
C GLU A 673 3.20 18.35 31.92
N LYS A 674 4.53 18.23 31.81
CA LYS A 674 5.18 17.36 30.82
C LYS A 674 4.85 15.87 31.04
N ILE A 675 4.95 15.41 32.29
CA ILE A 675 4.60 14.03 32.66
C ILE A 675 3.10 13.75 32.43
N LEU A 676 2.25 14.75 32.69
CA LEU A 676 0.83 14.64 32.43
C LEU A 676 0.55 14.53 30.92
N LEU A 677 1.17 15.38 30.10
CA LEU A 677 1.03 15.36 28.64
C LEU A 677 1.45 14.00 28.06
N GLU A 678 2.61 13.49 28.47
CA GLU A 678 3.10 12.17 28.04
C GLU A 678 2.12 11.03 28.41
N ARG A 679 1.55 11.08 29.62
CA ARG A 679 0.54 10.11 30.06
C ARG A 679 -0.78 10.22 29.30
N ILE A 680 -1.18 11.44 28.91
CA ILE A 680 -2.40 11.64 28.12
C ILE A 680 -2.19 11.12 26.71
N ASN A 681 -1.09 11.48 26.05
CA ASN A 681 -0.81 11.07 24.68
C ASN A 681 -0.71 9.55 24.55
N SER A 682 0.03 8.89 25.45
CA SER A 682 0.10 7.42 25.48
C SER A 682 -1.27 6.74 25.65
N LYS A 683 -2.17 7.32 26.45
CA LYS A 683 -3.54 6.79 26.62
C LYS A 683 -4.43 7.03 25.40
N LEU A 684 -4.27 8.16 24.72
CA LEU A 684 -5.00 8.46 23.50
C LEU A 684 -4.56 7.55 22.35
N GLU A 685 -3.25 7.35 22.18
CA GLU A 685 -2.66 6.45 21.18
C GLU A 685 -3.14 5.00 21.36
N ALA A 686 -3.03 4.44 22.56
CA ALA A 686 -3.48 3.07 22.84
C ALA A 686 -4.98 2.87 22.55
N LYS A 687 -5.81 3.89 22.79
CA LYS A 687 -7.25 3.84 22.51
C LYS A 687 -7.54 3.95 21.01
N GLU A 688 -6.76 4.74 20.28
CA GLU A 688 -6.88 4.84 18.82
C GLU A 688 -6.45 3.55 18.12
N GLU A 689 -5.41 2.88 18.61
CA GLU A 689 -5.02 1.55 18.12
C GLU A 689 -6.15 0.53 18.32
N LEU A 690 -6.74 0.46 19.52
CA LEU A 690 -7.89 -0.41 19.80
C LEU A 690 -9.07 -0.12 18.85
N LYS A 691 -9.41 1.15 18.61
CA LYS A 691 -10.47 1.53 17.66
C LYS A 691 -10.14 1.07 16.23
N ARG A 692 -8.89 1.26 15.77
CA ARG A 692 -8.45 0.79 14.43
C ARG A 692 -8.54 -0.73 14.31
N GLU A 693 -8.17 -1.46 15.35
CA GLU A 693 -8.30 -2.92 15.37
C GLU A 693 -9.76 -3.38 15.32
N GLU A 694 -10.64 -2.74 16.08
CA GLU A 694 -12.09 -3.00 16.05
C GLU A 694 -12.70 -2.69 14.68
N GLU A 695 -12.34 -1.56 14.07
CA GLU A 695 -12.78 -1.18 12.72
C GLU A 695 -12.25 -2.15 11.66
N MET A 696 -10.99 -2.58 11.75
CA MET A 696 -10.43 -3.61 10.85
C MET A 696 -11.14 -4.95 11.00
N LYS A 697 -11.43 -5.38 12.24
CA LYS A 697 -12.21 -6.60 12.50
C LYS A 697 -13.62 -6.49 11.92
N LYS A 698 -14.29 -5.35 12.14
CA LYS A 698 -15.62 -5.08 11.61
C LYS A 698 -15.62 -5.08 10.07
N LYS A 699 -14.63 -4.44 9.45
CA LYS A 699 -14.47 -4.42 7.99
C LYS A 699 -14.21 -5.82 7.42
N LYS A 700 -13.39 -6.64 8.08
CA LYS A 700 -13.17 -8.05 7.70
C LYS A 700 -14.46 -8.87 7.78
N LEU A 701 -15.19 -8.75 8.89
CA LEU A 701 -16.50 -9.39 9.08
C LEU A 701 -17.52 -8.95 8.02
N GLU A 702 -17.53 -7.66 7.66
CA GLU A 702 -18.40 -7.10 6.62
C GLU A 702 -17.99 -7.53 5.19
N ASP A 703 -16.70 -7.79 4.94
CA ASP A 703 -16.20 -8.23 3.63
C ASP A 703 -16.40 -9.75 3.40
N GLU A 704 -16.52 -10.53 4.48
CA GLU A 704 -16.75 -11.98 4.46
C GLU A 704 -18.24 -12.35 4.33
N ASP A 705 -19.17 -11.44 4.68
CA ASP A 705 -20.62 -11.68 4.60
C ASP A 705 -21.28 -10.99 3.38
N PRO A 706 -21.70 -11.76 2.35
CA PRO A 706 -22.28 -11.22 1.12
C PRO A 706 -23.64 -10.50 1.31
N ASP A 707 -24.40 -10.82 2.35
CA ASP A 707 -25.71 -10.18 2.61
C ASP A 707 -25.54 -8.76 3.17
N LEU A 708 -24.47 -8.53 3.94
CA LEU A 708 -24.10 -7.20 4.46
C LEU A 708 -23.60 -6.27 3.33
N ARG A 709 -22.90 -6.83 2.33
CA ARG A 709 -22.50 -6.09 1.11
C ARG A 709 -23.70 -5.69 0.25
N LEU A 710 -24.71 -6.54 0.13
CA LEU A 710 -25.93 -6.27 -0.65
C LEU A 710 -26.76 -5.13 -0.04
N ASN A 711 -26.87 -5.07 1.30
CA ASN A 711 -27.58 -3.99 1.99
C ASN A 711 -26.96 -2.61 1.76
N ARG A 712 -25.62 -2.50 1.66
CA ARG A 712 -24.94 -1.23 1.33
C ARG A 712 -25.22 -0.78 -0.12
N LEU A 713 -25.30 -1.72 -1.06
CA LEU A 713 -25.67 -1.44 -2.47
C LEU A 713 -27.13 -1.02 -2.60
N LEU A 714 -28.03 -1.59 -1.79
CA LEU A 714 -29.44 -1.22 -1.74
C LEU A 714 -29.64 0.18 -1.16
N ASP A 715 -28.91 0.55 -0.10
CA ASP A 715 -28.94 1.90 0.50
C ASP A 715 -28.45 3.00 -0.47
N MET A 716 -27.57 2.67 -1.42
CA MET A 716 -27.11 3.60 -2.45
C MET A 716 -28.11 3.76 -3.61
N SER A 717 -29.09 2.86 -3.75
CA SER A 717 -30.00 2.79 -4.91
C SER A 717 -31.37 3.44 -4.69
N ASP A 718 -31.74 3.76 -3.44
CA ASP A 718 -33.12 4.09 -3.08
C ASP A 718 -33.43 5.61 -3.26
N SER A 719 -33.56 6.04 -4.52
CA SER A 719 -33.85 7.44 -4.90
C SER A 719 -35.35 7.78 -4.98
N ALA A 720 -36.25 6.87 -4.59
CA ALA A 720 -37.69 6.99 -4.88
C ALA A 720 -38.63 6.96 -3.65
N LYS A 721 -38.12 7.09 -2.43
CA LYS A 721 -38.96 7.30 -1.23
C LYS A 721 -38.87 8.75 -0.78
N VAL A 722 -40.00 9.31 -0.34
CA VAL A 722 -40.04 10.60 0.36
C VAL A 722 -39.07 10.51 1.54
N LYS A 723 -37.90 11.15 1.41
CA LYS A 723 -36.85 11.16 2.42
C LYS A 723 -37.37 11.98 3.60
N ILE A 724 -37.89 11.29 4.62
CA ILE A 724 -38.22 11.93 5.90
C ILE A 724 -36.87 12.28 6.54
N GLU A 725 -36.50 13.55 6.47
CA GLU A 725 -35.28 14.05 7.08
C GLU A 725 -35.48 14.09 8.60
N PHE A 726 -34.94 13.09 9.30
CA PHE A 726 -34.94 13.07 10.77
C PHE A 726 -34.02 14.17 11.28
N LYS A 727 -34.59 15.15 11.97
CA LYS A 727 -33.81 16.25 12.55
C LYS A 727 -33.28 15.83 13.91
N GLU A 728 -32.00 16.07 14.14
CA GLU A 728 -31.35 15.83 15.44
C GLU A 728 -31.79 16.82 16.53
N GLN A 729 -32.39 17.94 16.12
CA GLN A 729 -32.91 18.98 17.01
C GLN A 729 -34.29 19.44 16.57
N GLU A 730 -35.13 19.71 17.56
CA GLU A 730 -36.48 20.23 17.40
C GLU A 730 -36.66 21.58 18.10
N LEU A 731 -37.51 22.41 17.48
CA LEU A 731 -37.91 23.71 18.01
C LEU A 731 -39.27 23.56 18.68
N VAL A 732 -39.30 23.72 20.00
CA VAL A 732 -40.52 23.71 20.81
C VAL A 732 -40.85 25.15 21.18
N GLY A 733 -41.91 25.68 20.59
CA GLY A 733 -42.44 27.00 20.96
C GLY A 733 -42.90 26.99 22.42
N ILE A 734 -42.38 27.91 23.24
CA ILE A 734 -42.76 28.02 24.65
C ILE A 734 -43.40 29.38 24.91
N ASN A 735 -44.35 29.41 25.86
CA ASN A 735 -44.90 30.67 26.34
C ASN A 735 -44.18 31.07 27.63
N LEU A 736 -42.98 31.65 27.47
CA LEU A 736 -42.13 31.97 28.63
C LEU A 736 -42.80 32.99 29.57
N GLU A 737 -43.63 33.89 29.05
CA GLU A 737 -44.40 34.83 29.87
C GLU A 737 -45.34 34.09 30.85
N GLN A 738 -46.03 33.04 30.37
CA GLN A 738 -46.92 32.25 31.19
C GLN A 738 -46.17 31.33 32.15
N ILE A 739 -45.02 30.79 31.72
CA ILE A 739 -44.11 29.98 32.56
C ILE A 739 -43.58 30.79 33.74
N LEU A 740 -43.12 32.02 33.51
CA LEU A 740 -42.59 32.88 34.57
C LEU A 740 -43.69 33.38 35.53
N LYS A 741 -44.93 33.54 35.04
CA LYS A 741 -46.10 33.87 35.88
C LYS A 741 -46.58 32.70 36.73
N ASN A 742 -46.48 31.47 36.22
CA ASN A 742 -46.88 30.25 36.91
C ASN A 742 -45.77 29.17 36.85
N PRO A 743 -44.68 29.34 37.63
CA PRO A 743 -43.61 28.35 37.70
C PRO A 743 -44.13 26.97 38.11
N GLY A 744 -43.57 25.90 37.54
CA GLY A 744 -44.00 24.53 37.81
C GLY A 744 -45.28 24.08 37.09
N SER A 745 -45.91 24.93 36.29
CA SER A 745 -47.06 24.55 35.45
C SER A 745 -46.68 23.50 34.39
N SER A 746 -47.68 22.89 33.73
CA SER A 746 -47.44 21.94 32.63
C SER A 746 -46.72 22.56 31.42
N GLN A 747 -46.67 23.89 31.33
CA GLN A 747 -45.91 24.61 30.30
C GLN A 747 -44.44 24.81 30.69
N ASP A 748 -44.11 24.72 31.99
CA ASP A 748 -42.75 24.90 32.51
C ASP A 748 -41.98 23.58 32.45
N LEU A 749 -41.46 23.26 31.27
CA LEU A 749 -40.86 21.96 30.98
C LEU A 749 -39.61 21.69 31.83
N ILE A 750 -39.41 20.42 32.20
CA ILE A 750 -38.14 19.95 32.79
C ILE A 750 -37.07 19.97 31.71
N LEU A 751 -35.90 20.48 32.07
CA LEU A 751 -34.77 20.63 31.16
C LEU A 751 -34.01 19.31 31.02
N MET A 752 -33.49 19.07 29.82
CA MET A 752 -32.68 17.92 29.46
C MET A 752 -31.29 18.36 29.03
N GLU A 753 -30.34 17.42 29.03
CA GLU A 753 -28.96 17.69 28.61
C GLU A 753 -28.92 18.24 27.17
N GLY A 754 -28.26 19.39 27.00
CA GLY A 754 -28.13 20.06 25.71
C GLY A 754 -29.34 20.88 25.27
N ASP A 755 -30.36 21.04 26.12
CA ASP A 755 -31.45 21.99 25.86
C ASP A 755 -30.91 23.43 25.74
N ILE A 756 -31.44 24.18 24.77
CA ILE A 756 -31.11 25.59 24.55
C ILE A 756 -32.40 26.41 24.65
N ILE A 757 -32.47 27.32 25.63
CA ILE A 757 -33.57 28.29 25.70
C ILE A 757 -33.14 29.56 24.96
N ARG A 758 -33.82 29.87 23.86
CA ARG A 758 -33.57 31.09 23.10
C ARG A 758 -34.67 32.12 23.37
N VAL A 759 -34.28 33.27 23.90
CA VAL A 759 -35.18 34.41 24.14
C VAL A 759 -34.87 35.52 23.11
N PRO A 760 -35.70 35.71 22.07
CA PRO A 760 -35.42 36.73 21.07
C PRO A 760 -35.73 38.14 21.58
N LYS A 761 -35.24 39.13 20.85
CA LYS A 761 -35.61 40.54 21.02
C LYS A 761 -37.01 40.84 20.53
N GLU A 762 -37.73 41.74 21.21
CA GLU A 762 -39.05 42.18 20.78
C GLU A 762 -38.96 43.05 19.51
N LEU A 763 -39.45 42.48 18.40
CA LEU A 763 -39.45 43.14 17.11
C LEU A 763 -40.73 43.95 16.93
N GLN A 764 -40.62 45.24 16.63
CA GLN A 764 -41.77 46.11 16.38
C GLN A 764 -42.33 45.99 14.94
N THR A 765 -42.17 44.83 14.30
CA THR A 765 -42.47 44.64 12.88
C THR A 765 -43.17 43.32 12.60
N VAL A 766 -43.99 43.28 11.55
CA VAL A 766 -44.58 42.07 10.95
C VAL A 766 -44.04 41.92 9.54
N ARG A 767 -43.63 40.71 9.17
CA ARG A 767 -43.11 40.40 7.84
C ARG A 767 -44.18 39.73 6.99
N MET A 768 -44.30 40.12 5.72
CA MET A 768 -45.19 39.48 4.75
C MET A 768 -44.37 38.80 3.66
N ARG A 769 -44.51 37.48 3.50
CA ARG A 769 -43.81 36.67 2.51
C ARG A 769 -44.76 35.80 1.68
N GLY A 770 -44.27 35.36 0.52
CA GLY A 770 -45.00 34.51 -0.43
C GLY A 770 -45.80 35.33 -1.45
N GLN A 771 -46.97 34.83 -1.81
CA GLN A 771 -47.83 35.32 -2.89
C GLN A 771 -48.64 36.57 -2.51
N VAL A 772 -47.91 37.64 -2.19
CA VAL A 772 -48.42 39.01 -2.00
C VAL A 772 -47.81 39.92 -3.06
N LEU A 773 -48.48 41.02 -3.42
CA LEU A 773 -48.01 41.90 -4.50
C LEU A 773 -46.62 42.49 -4.23
N PHE A 774 -46.35 42.89 -2.99
CA PHE A 774 -45.05 43.40 -2.55
C PHE A 774 -44.63 42.77 -1.21
N PRO A 775 -43.83 41.69 -1.22
CA PRO A 775 -43.26 41.11 0.00
C PRO A 775 -42.43 42.16 0.74
N THR A 776 -42.84 42.52 1.95
CA THR A 776 -42.23 43.62 2.72
C THR A 776 -42.34 43.39 4.22
N THR A 777 -41.62 44.19 5.01
CA THR A 777 -41.72 44.22 6.47
C THR A 777 -42.37 45.55 6.88
N ALA A 778 -43.45 45.48 7.65
CA ALA A 778 -44.20 46.65 8.11
C ALA A 778 -44.11 46.79 9.62
N ARG A 779 -44.16 48.03 10.12
CA ARG A 779 -44.31 48.30 11.55
C ARG A 779 -45.58 47.63 12.10
N PHE A 780 -45.45 46.98 13.25
CA PHE A 780 -46.58 46.41 13.99
C PHE A 780 -47.44 47.53 14.59
N GLU A 781 -48.74 47.44 14.37
CA GLU A 781 -49.78 48.30 14.92
C GLU A 781 -50.84 47.41 15.61
N ALA A 782 -51.04 47.66 16.90
CA ALA A 782 -52.01 46.93 17.71
C ALA A 782 -53.43 47.10 17.15
N GLY A 783 -54.21 46.01 17.14
CA GLY A 783 -55.58 46.00 16.61
C GLY A 783 -55.69 45.86 15.08
N ARG A 784 -54.59 46.00 14.32
CA ARG A 784 -54.61 45.71 12.89
C ARG A 784 -54.56 44.20 12.66
N GLY A 785 -55.59 43.65 12.01
CA GLY A 785 -55.64 42.23 11.66
C GLY A 785 -54.85 41.86 10.39
N PHE A 786 -54.70 40.56 10.16
CA PHE A 786 -54.01 39.95 9.01
C PHE A 786 -54.28 40.65 7.66
N LYS A 787 -55.56 40.88 7.31
CA LYS A 787 -55.94 41.53 6.05
C LYS A 787 -55.39 42.95 5.91
N GLY A 788 -55.25 43.68 7.01
CA GLY A 788 -54.69 45.04 6.99
C GLY A 788 -53.22 45.05 6.57
N TYR A 789 -52.45 44.04 6.97
CA TYR A 789 -51.04 43.90 6.56
C TYR A 789 -50.90 43.37 5.14
N ILE A 790 -51.77 42.45 4.72
CA ILE A 790 -51.84 42.05 3.31
C ILE A 790 -52.18 43.24 2.41
N SER A 791 -53.08 44.13 2.84
CA SER A 791 -53.38 45.37 2.10
C SER A 791 -52.15 46.27 1.97
N ARG A 792 -51.33 46.38 3.03
CA ARG A 792 -50.05 47.12 2.99
C ARG A 792 -49.01 46.50 2.07
N SER A 793 -49.04 45.19 1.85
CA SER A 793 -48.22 44.53 0.83
C SER A 793 -48.84 44.62 -0.58
N GLY A 794 -49.77 45.56 -0.82
CA GLY A 794 -50.48 45.75 -2.09
C GLY A 794 -51.65 44.79 -2.32
N GLY A 795 -51.86 43.81 -1.43
CA GLY A 795 -52.86 42.75 -1.59
C GLY A 795 -52.24 41.39 -1.91
N PHE A 796 -53.11 40.41 -2.21
CA PHE A 796 -52.70 39.08 -2.66
C PHE A 796 -52.49 39.07 -4.17
N THR A 797 -51.51 38.28 -4.66
CA THR A 797 -51.39 38.00 -6.10
C THR A 797 -52.55 37.12 -6.61
N GLU A 798 -52.69 36.98 -7.92
CA GLU A 798 -53.68 36.08 -8.53
C GLU A 798 -53.40 34.61 -8.21
N GLU A 799 -52.13 34.26 -8.07
CA GLU A 799 -51.65 32.91 -7.74
C GLU A 799 -51.73 32.60 -6.24
N ALA A 800 -52.15 33.54 -5.40
CA ALA A 800 -52.18 33.37 -3.95
C ALA A 800 -53.23 32.35 -3.48
N ARG A 801 -52.81 31.35 -2.70
CA ARG A 801 -53.70 30.42 -2.03
C ARG A 801 -54.18 30.97 -0.69
N ARG A 802 -55.01 32.01 -0.76
CA ARG A 802 -55.52 32.81 0.39
C ARG A 802 -56.12 31.98 1.54
N SER A 803 -56.76 30.85 1.25
CA SER A 803 -57.38 29.97 2.26
C SER A 803 -56.39 29.10 3.03
N LYS A 804 -55.13 29.05 2.59
CA LYS A 804 -54.05 28.28 3.24
C LYS A 804 -52.91 29.19 3.72
N SER A 805 -53.12 30.51 3.74
CA SER A 805 -52.19 31.43 4.38
C SER A 805 -52.09 31.15 5.87
N TYR A 806 -50.94 31.38 6.46
CA TYR A 806 -50.69 31.13 7.88
C TYR A 806 -49.74 32.19 8.45
N VAL A 807 -49.70 32.27 9.77
CA VAL A 807 -48.81 33.15 10.53
C VAL A 807 -47.84 32.26 11.29
N VAL A 808 -46.55 32.55 11.16
CA VAL A 808 -45.47 32.00 12.00
C VAL A 808 -45.15 33.05 13.06
N TYR A 809 -45.23 32.69 14.34
CA TYR A 809 -44.92 33.57 15.46
C TYR A 809 -43.43 33.50 15.80
N ALA A 810 -42.93 34.45 16.60
CA ALA A 810 -41.51 34.53 16.92
C ALA A 810 -40.98 33.29 17.68
N ASN A 811 -41.84 32.60 18.42
CA ASN A 811 -41.51 31.34 19.11
C ASN A 811 -41.49 30.11 18.19
N GLY A 812 -41.82 30.27 16.91
CA GLY A 812 -41.92 29.20 15.92
C GLY A 812 -43.32 28.60 15.75
N ASP A 813 -44.29 28.98 16.58
CA ASP A 813 -45.66 28.48 16.45
C ASP A 813 -46.28 28.89 15.12
N VAL A 814 -47.11 28.01 14.55
CA VAL A 814 -47.79 28.27 13.27
C VAL A 814 -49.30 28.25 13.45
N ARG A 815 -49.98 29.36 13.16
CA ARG A 815 -51.45 29.40 13.09
C ARG A 815 -51.92 29.57 11.66
N ARG A 816 -52.73 28.63 11.19
CA ARG A 816 -53.32 28.66 9.85
C ARG A 816 -54.61 29.49 9.79
N THR A 817 -54.88 30.04 8.62
CA THR A 817 -56.21 30.57 8.29
C THR A 817 -57.23 29.43 8.30
N ARG A 818 -58.35 29.64 9.00
CA ARG A 818 -59.48 28.71 9.03
C ARG A 818 -60.55 29.21 8.05
N ASN A 819 -61.22 28.30 7.37
CA ASN A 819 -62.31 28.63 6.45
C ASN A 819 -63.58 27.93 6.94
N LEU A 820 -64.65 28.69 7.16
CA LEU A 820 -65.98 28.17 7.44
C LEU A 820 -66.93 28.77 6.42
N LEU A 821 -67.55 27.91 5.59
CA LEU A 821 -68.33 28.33 4.43
C LEU A 821 -67.53 29.33 3.55
N PHE A 822 -68.15 30.44 3.14
CA PHE A 822 -67.54 31.50 2.34
C PHE A 822 -66.70 32.50 3.16
N VAL A 823 -66.59 32.33 4.48
CA VAL A 823 -65.91 33.26 5.39
C VAL A 823 -64.56 32.71 5.84
N LYS A 824 -63.51 33.51 5.62
CA LYS A 824 -62.12 33.20 6.02
C LYS A 824 -61.79 33.89 7.34
N PHE A 825 -61.40 33.10 8.35
CA PHE A 825 -60.93 33.54 9.65
C PHE A 825 -59.41 33.49 9.68
N TYR A 826 -58.79 34.67 9.63
CA TYR A 826 -57.34 34.80 9.66
C TYR A 826 -56.83 34.86 11.11
N PRO A 827 -55.60 34.37 11.38
CA PRO A 827 -55.01 34.47 12.71
C PRO A 827 -54.77 35.93 13.13
N ASN A 828 -54.71 36.17 14.44
CA ASN A 828 -54.21 37.43 14.99
C ASN A 828 -52.70 37.58 14.72
N LEU A 829 -52.19 38.81 14.82
CA LEU A 829 -50.78 39.09 14.62
C LEU A 829 -50.17 39.63 15.90
N GLU A 830 -48.91 39.29 16.11
CA GLU A 830 -48.09 39.73 17.23
C GLU A 830 -46.79 40.37 16.72
N PRO A 831 -46.08 41.14 17.55
CA PRO A 831 -44.74 41.64 17.23
C PRO A 831 -43.81 40.50 16.76
N GLY A 832 -43.08 40.72 15.67
CA GLY A 832 -42.18 39.73 15.06
C GLY A 832 -42.86 38.63 14.24
N ALA A 833 -44.19 38.62 14.12
CA ALA A 833 -44.90 37.61 13.35
C ALA A 833 -44.61 37.69 11.84
N GLU A 834 -44.62 36.53 11.18
CA GLU A 834 -44.43 36.38 9.75
C GLU A 834 -45.67 35.80 9.10
N ILE A 835 -46.26 36.56 8.17
CA ILE A 835 -47.36 36.11 7.34
C ILE A 835 -46.80 35.37 6.13
N ILE A 836 -47.17 34.10 5.98
CA ILE A 836 -46.84 33.30 4.81
C ILE A 836 -48.08 33.10 3.94
N VAL A 837 -47.99 33.51 2.68
CA VAL A 837 -49.01 33.29 1.66
C VAL A 837 -48.51 32.27 0.64
N PRO A 838 -48.97 31.01 0.68
CA PRO A 838 -48.54 30.00 -0.28
C PRO A 838 -49.16 30.23 -1.67
N GLN A 839 -48.55 29.65 -2.69
CA GLN A 839 -49.06 29.61 -4.06
C GLN A 839 -50.18 28.59 -4.23
N LYS A 840 -51.11 28.86 -5.15
CA LYS A 840 -52.10 27.89 -5.60
C LYS A 840 -51.37 26.76 -6.34
N PRO A 841 -51.70 25.48 -6.08
CA PRO A 841 -51.15 24.40 -6.88
C PRO A 841 -51.61 24.59 -8.33
N GLU A 842 -50.73 24.35 -9.30
CA GLU A 842 -51.10 24.27 -10.71
C GLU A 842 -52.19 23.21 -10.88
N ARG A 843 -53.32 23.59 -11.48
CA ARG A 843 -54.40 22.66 -11.79
C ARG A 843 -54.30 22.34 -13.26
N VAL A 844 -53.95 21.10 -13.59
CA VAL A 844 -54.14 20.57 -14.94
C VAL A 844 -55.66 20.51 -15.19
N PRO A 845 -56.22 21.26 -16.16
CA PRO A 845 -57.65 21.20 -16.42
C PRO A 845 -58.03 19.79 -16.87
N LEU A 846 -59.07 19.22 -16.26
CA LEU A 846 -59.59 17.91 -16.65
C LEU A 846 -60.13 17.99 -18.08
N GLY A 847 -59.70 17.06 -18.94
CA GLY A 847 -60.15 16.98 -20.32
C GLY A 847 -61.64 16.63 -20.43
N PRO A 848 -62.31 16.91 -21.56
CA PRO A 848 -63.73 16.59 -21.77
C PRO A 848 -64.06 15.11 -21.48
N GLN A 849 -63.13 14.21 -21.76
CA GLN A 849 -63.26 12.77 -21.51
C GLN A 849 -63.31 12.43 -20.00
N GLN A 850 -62.55 13.14 -19.17
CA GLN A 850 -62.56 12.96 -17.71
C GLN A 850 -63.84 13.51 -17.09
N TRP A 851 -64.40 14.59 -17.66
CA TRP A 851 -65.72 15.10 -17.25
C TRP A 851 -66.86 14.12 -17.57
N VAL A 852 -66.82 13.49 -18.75
CA VAL A 852 -67.80 12.45 -19.11
C VAL A 852 -67.69 11.25 -18.17
N ALA A 853 -66.47 10.81 -17.83
CA ALA A 853 -66.23 9.70 -16.90
C ALA A 853 -66.74 9.97 -15.47
N ILE A 854 -66.56 11.19 -14.96
CA ILE A 854 -67.11 11.60 -13.66
C ILE A 854 -68.64 11.68 -13.73
N GLY A 855 -69.18 12.18 -14.84
CA GLY A 855 -70.62 12.25 -15.09
C GLY A 855 -71.29 10.87 -15.13
N THR A 856 -70.70 9.89 -15.83
CA THR A 856 -71.21 8.51 -15.85
C THR A 856 -71.09 7.83 -14.49
N GLY A 857 -70.03 8.08 -13.74
CA GLY A 857 -69.87 7.58 -12.36
C GLY A 857 -70.91 8.13 -11.39
N LEU A 858 -71.22 9.43 -11.46
CA LEU A 858 -72.28 10.04 -10.63
C LEU A 858 -73.68 9.59 -11.06
N ALA A 859 -73.92 9.38 -12.36
CA ALA A 859 -75.18 8.84 -12.86
C ALA A 859 -75.41 7.39 -12.41
N THR A 860 -74.36 6.56 -12.39
CA THR A 860 -74.44 5.18 -11.85
C THR A 860 -74.68 5.18 -10.34
N LEU A 861 -74.01 6.06 -9.59
CA LEU A 861 -74.29 6.24 -8.16
C LEU A 861 -75.72 6.73 -7.90
N GLY A 862 -76.22 7.66 -8.70
CA GLY A 862 -77.61 8.12 -8.64
C GLY A 862 -78.60 6.99 -8.94
N LEU A 863 -78.35 6.18 -9.97
CA LEU A 863 -79.16 5.02 -10.30
C LEU A 863 -79.14 3.95 -9.20
N ILE A 864 -77.99 3.71 -8.56
CA ILE A 864 -77.87 2.81 -7.41
C ILE A 864 -78.67 3.35 -6.22
N ILE A 865 -78.61 4.65 -5.94
CA ILE A 865 -79.39 5.27 -4.86
C ILE A 865 -80.89 5.18 -5.14
N VAL A 866 -81.34 5.43 -6.38
CA VAL A 866 -82.74 5.27 -6.77
C VAL A 866 -83.15 3.80 -6.68
N GLN A 867 -82.32 2.85 -7.13
CA GLN A 867 -82.60 1.42 -6.97
C GLN A 867 -82.70 0.98 -5.51
N ILE A 868 -81.84 1.51 -4.62
CA ILE A 868 -81.89 1.23 -3.17
C ILE A 868 -83.17 1.82 -2.56
N ILE A 869 -83.60 3.01 -2.99
CA ILE A 869 -84.85 3.63 -2.54
C ILE A 869 -86.06 2.83 -3.04
N ASP A 870 -86.08 2.40 -4.30
CA ASP A 870 -87.18 1.61 -4.89
C ASP A 870 -87.26 0.19 -4.29
N LEU A 871 -86.13 -0.46 -4.00
CA LEU A 871 -86.07 -1.75 -3.28
C LEU A 871 -86.54 -1.66 -1.83
N SER A 872 -86.52 -0.46 -1.23
CA SER A 872 -87.07 -0.22 0.12
C SER A 872 -88.59 0.08 0.12
N GLY A 873 -89.19 0.34 -1.05
CA GLY A 873 -90.60 0.70 -1.21
C GLY A 873 -91.56 -0.43 -1.56
N SER A 874 -91.07 -1.61 -1.96
CA SER A 874 -91.91 -2.74 -2.41
C SER A 874 -92.13 -3.84 -1.35
N GLY A 875 -92.12 -3.48 -0.07
CA GLY A 875 -92.40 -4.37 1.06
C GLY A 875 -93.45 -3.78 1.99
N ASN A 876 -94.70 -3.74 1.53
CA ASN A 876 -95.93 -3.67 2.34
C ASN A 876 -97.11 -4.21 1.53
#